data_AF-A0A2E8GX89-F1
#
_entry.id   AF-A0A2E8GX89-F1
#
_cell.length_a   1.000
_cell.length_b   1.000
_cell.length_c   1.000
_cell.angle_alpha   90.00
_cell.angle_beta   90.00
_cell.angle_gamma   90.00
#
_symmetry.space_group_name_H-M   'P 1'
#
loop_
_entity.id
_entity.type
_entity.pdbx_description
1 polymer ?
#
loop_
_entity_poly.entity_id
_entity_poly.type
_entity_poly.pdbx_seq_one_letter_code
_entity_poly.pdbx_strand_id
1 'polypeptide(L)'
;MSTPSGDHRPNSGLREGDISHAEVNEVLRRLPKTIIFGQQNRLRDGVLMEEDERLDRFHAGHDLVRFFYGGVRQLPDYLTDALLAAGVSITLVKSDDLLVFHDCRRHQSFHTGRTRKTIYMPQLAVQEASQKGYDYWAISEVIIEESWSLLDYLLILELVRHCQQHLHEHFTLGHAFVRGTLEGLNRHRKVNENTQDNEFQTFFDHYKADLFRFDRGLLECDPYDLTDEIFDEGQERTWASNKLYDITEAFSYPTFYSVDRDIVHPAALRIAEARGQSVAPESIDHLLHDLGDAARFGPGAQIKSDELMDRLIERGEPGIRGYLSLGWDDGRYYGGGFYPTVEFKRKLQALSSGAPEGMPGSISQDFDLLLDPGELQELNRAYQRFNALPFRLKKFTVLRLVVLSGTRDQQQLIFEVENALLYTKQDDELLKGMAFLLFRDYLSMDPAQADFETHFMGNILRKLDRHSLYHTEILAQLRALLGNEDILFKENLRERVEELRHWIPDDPARQSFDPQRVRARVKQLDDLRAHDPDHPDLLALLAGAFLRLDRCERYDDMVAKVKAMGEAARPVCEEIVGQIAALDITRDTIRSSAVRLLREWDEEEHETDDGSGEPDTEQEPLLLSFHRIIGVPLIDLHDQAIYWYMRQGRKTEEDVRRGLQDTGIEIPPRNRAVLRLLFEGPHTIEGFTK
;
A
#
# COMPACT_ATOMS: atom_id res chain seq x y z
N MET A 1 11.07 -48.80 -12.89
CA MET A 1 11.29 -47.43 -12.37
C MET A 1 9.94 -46.93 -11.88
N SER A 2 9.84 -46.65 -10.59
CA SER A 2 8.64 -46.03 -10.00
C SER A 2 8.44 -44.65 -10.63
N THR A 3 7.26 -44.40 -11.18
CA THR A 3 6.82 -43.06 -11.57
C THR A 3 6.95 -42.13 -10.35
N PRO A 4 7.70 -41.01 -10.43
CA PRO A 4 7.74 -40.04 -9.35
C PRO A 4 6.33 -39.46 -9.17
N SER A 5 5.78 -39.64 -7.97
CA SER A 5 4.59 -38.92 -7.53
C SER A 5 4.96 -37.45 -7.30
N GLY A 6 4.44 -36.55 -8.13
CA GLY A 6 4.58 -35.10 -7.99
C GLY A 6 5.32 -34.46 -9.16
N ASP A 7 4.59 -33.98 -10.17
CA ASP A 7 5.13 -33.06 -11.16
C ASP A 7 5.23 -31.68 -10.51
N HIS A 8 6.37 -31.39 -9.89
CA HIS A 8 6.65 -30.15 -9.13
C HIS A 8 7.06 -28.97 -10.01
N ARG A 9 6.99 -29.11 -11.34
CA ARG A 9 7.43 -28.06 -12.26
C ARG A 9 6.53 -26.83 -12.16
N PRO A 10 7.09 -25.63 -12.37
CA PRO A 10 6.29 -24.42 -12.41
C PRO A 10 5.26 -24.51 -13.54
N ASN A 11 4.02 -24.16 -13.21
CA ASN A 11 2.98 -24.03 -14.21
C ASN A 11 3.25 -22.77 -15.05
N SER A 12 2.87 -22.78 -16.32
CA SER A 12 2.95 -21.64 -17.23
C SER A 12 1.70 -21.59 -18.11
N GLY A 13 1.39 -20.41 -18.62
CA GLY A 13 0.13 -20.12 -19.31
C GLY A 13 -0.69 -19.09 -18.56
N LEU A 14 -1.58 -18.41 -19.28
CA LEU A 14 -2.57 -17.50 -18.73
C LEU A 14 -3.44 -18.21 -17.68
N ARG A 15 -3.33 -17.76 -16.43
CA ARG A 15 -4.01 -18.29 -15.25
C ARG A 15 -4.27 -17.22 -14.22
N GLU A 16 -5.26 -17.50 -13.38
CA GLU A 16 -5.51 -16.82 -12.13
C GLU A 16 -5.35 -17.78 -10.95
N GLY A 17 -4.75 -17.29 -9.87
CA GLY A 17 -4.49 -18.05 -8.65
C GLY A 17 -3.50 -19.22 -8.77
N ASP A 18 -3.39 -19.97 -7.67
CA ASP A 18 -2.48 -21.11 -7.57
C ASP A 18 -3.05 -22.36 -8.24
N ILE A 19 -2.46 -22.71 -9.39
CA ILE A 19 -2.78 -23.94 -10.12
C ILE A 19 -1.50 -24.70 -10.39
N SER A 20 -1.47 -25.95 -9.97
CA SER A 20 -0.30 -26.81 -10.16
C SER A 20 -0.19 -27.30 -11.61
N HIS A 21 1.04 -27.44 -12.09
CA HIS A 21 1.30 -28.01 -13.41
C HIS A 21 0.76 -29.44 -13.55
N ALA A 22 0.85 -30.23 -12.47
CA ALA A 22 0.32 -31.59 -12.40
C ALA A 22 -1.19 -31.64 -12.69
N GLU A 23 -1.95 -30.71 -12.10
CA GLU A 23 -3.40 -30.61 -12.29
C GLU A 23 -3.77 -30.28 -13.75
N VAL A 24 -3.10 -29.29 -14.33
CA VAL A 24 -3.33 -28.91 -15.74
C VAL A 24 -3.03 -30.10 -16.66
N ASN A 25 -1.92 -30.82 -16.42
CA ASN A 25 -1.57 -32.01 -17.20
C ASN A 25 -2.61 -33.13 -17.06
N GLU A 26 -3.20 -33.33 -15.88
CA GLU A 26 -4.27 -34.31 -15.69
C GLU A 26 -5.50 -33.98 -16.52
N VAL A 27 -5.93 -32.71 -16.53
CA VAL A 27 -7.05 -32.28 -17.37
C VAL A 27 -6.70 -32.40 -18.86
N LEU A 28 -5.51 -31.94 -19.25
CA LEU A 28 -5.05 -32.03 -20.62
C LEU A 28 -4.92 -33.47 -21.11
N ARG A 29 -4.65 -34.46 -20.27
CA ARG A 29 -4.67 -35.88 -20.69
C ARG A 29 -6.07 -36.32 -21.11
N ARG A 30 -7.11 -35.87 -20.40
CA ARG A 30 -8.50 -36.36 -20.54
C ARG A 30 -9.29 -35.69 -21.67
N LEU A 31 -9.03 -34.40 -21.94
CA LEU A 31 -9.85 -33.64 -22.91
C LEU A 31 -9.49 -33.95 -24.36
N PRO A 32 -10.45 -33.96 -25.32
CA PRO A 32 -10.11 -34.10 -26.73
C PRO A 32 -9.27 -32.92 -27.22
N LYS A 33 -8.25 -33.20 -28.04
CA LYS A 33 -7.26 -32.20 -28.49
C LYS A 33 -7.07 -32.28 -29.99
N THR A 34 -6.79 -31.16 -30.63
CA THR A 34 -6.56 -31.10 -32.08
C THR A 34 -5.52 -30.05 -32.41
N ILE A 35 -4.54 -30.41 -33.23
CA ILE A 35 -3.47 -29.49 -33.62
C ILE A 35 -3.99 -28.52 -34.68
N ILE A 36 -3.76 -27.22 -34.45
CA ILE A 36 -4.18 -26.12 -35.34
C ILE A 36 -3.00 -25.32 -35.90
N PHE A 37 -1.81 -25.41 -35.30
CA PHE A 37 -0.56 -24.85 -35.82
C PHE A 37 0.62 -25.77 -35.52
N GLY A 38 1.60 -25.83 -36.43
CA GLY A 38 2.80 -26.64 -36.27
C GLY A 38 2.57 -28.14 -36.43
N GLN A 39 3.47 -28.93 -35.86
CA GLN A 39 3.42 -30.40 -35.87
C GLN A 39 3.20 -30.95 -34.46
N GLN A 40 2.89 -32.25 -34.33
CA GLN A 40 2.75 -32.85 -33.00
C GLN A 40 4.13 -32.96 -32.35
N ASN A 41 4.41 -32.10 -31.36
CA ASN A 41 5.71 -32.05 -30.70
C ASN A 41 5.71 -32.66 -29.29
N ARG A 42 4.82 -33.64 -29.06
CA ARG A 42 4.74 -34.49 -27.86
C ARG A 42 5.87 -35.54 -27.79
N LEU A 43 7.02 -35.20 -28.36
CA LEU A 43 8.18 -36.06 -28.48
C LEU A 43 9.21 -35.63 -27.44
N ARG A 44 9.71 -36.57 -26.64
CA ARG A 44 10.94 -36.40 -25.85
C ARG A 44 12.06 -37.11 -26.60
N ASP A 45 13.09 -36.37 -27.01
CA ASP A 45 14.22 -36.90 -27.82
C ASP A 45 13.78 -37.63 -29.11
N GLY A 46 12.72 -37.14 -29.75
CA GLY A 46 12.18 -37.72 -30.98
C GLY A 46 11.27 -38.94 -30.76
N VAL A 47 11.02 -39.36 -29.52
CA VAL A 47 10.14 -40.48 -29.16
C VAL A 47 8.84 -39.96 -28.55
N LEU A 48 7.70 -40.47 -29.03
CA LEU A 48 6.40 -40.16 -28.46
C LEU A 48 6.35 -40.67 -27.03
N MET A 49 5.99 -39.80 -26.09
CA MET A 49 5.87 -40.18 -24.69
C MET A 49 4.79 -41.26 -24.53
N GLU A 50 5.04 -42.27 -23.69
CA GLU A 50 4.15 -43.43 -23.53
C GLU A 50 2.71 -43.07 -23.14
N GLU A 51 2.53 -41.95 -22.45
CA GLU A 51 1.23 -41.43 -22.01
C GLU A 51 0.49 -40.61 -23.08
N ASP A 52 1.10 -40.34 -24.24
CA ASP A 52 0.56 -39.44 -25.26
C ASP A 52 0.02 -40.18 -26.49
N GLU A 53 -1.17 -39.76 -26.94
CA GLU A 53 -1.79 -40.26 -28.17
C GLU A 53 -1.44 -39.40 -29.39
N ARG A 54 -1.51 -39.97 -30.60
CA ARG A 54 -1.44 -39.20 -31.84
C ARG A 54 -2.67 -38.31 -31.96
N LEU A 55 -2.44 -37.02 -32.15
CA LEU A 55 -3.53 -36.04 -32.24
C LEU A 55 -3.97 -35.85 -33.68
N ASP A 56 -5.28 -35.71 -33.86
CA ASP A 56 -5.85 -35.30 -35.14
C ASP A 56 -5.42 -33.88 -35.51
N ARG A 57 -5.38 -33.61 -36.81
CA ARG A 57 -5.25 -32.25 -37.35
C ARG A 57 -6.61 -31.70 -37.74
N PHE A 58 -6.84 -30.43 -37.42
CA PHE A 58 -8.11 -29.79 -37.71
C PHE A 58 -8.32 -29.63 -39.22
N HIS A 59 -9.55 -29.84 -39.71
CA HIS A 59 -9.88 -29.60 -41.11
C HIS A 59 -9.81 -28.11 -41.44
N ALA A 60 -9.01 -27.73 -42.46
CA ALA A 60 -8.73 -26.32 -42.82
C ALA A 60 -9.97 -25.47 -43.18
N GLY A 61 -11.09 -26.11 -43.52
CA GLY A 61 -12.35 -25.44 -43.82
C GLY A 61 -13.22 -25.04 -42.62
N HIS A 62 -12.84 -25.38 -41.39
CA HIS A 62 -13.63 -25.07 -40.20
C HIS A 62 -13.48 -23.60 -39.78
N ASP A 63 -14.58 -22.94 -39.37
CA ASP A 63 -14.59 -21.50 -39.15
C ASP A 63 -13.65 -21.05 -38.02
N LEU A 64 -13.52 -21.82 -36.94
CA LEU A 64 -12.54 -21.55 -35.88
C LEU A 64 -11.09 -21.61 -36.35
N VAL A 65 -10.79 -22.48 -37.32
CA VAL A 65 -9.45 -22.59 -37.91
C VAL A 65 -9.17 -21.37 -38.79
N ARG A 66 -10.16 -20.93 -39.57
CA ARG A 66 -10.04 -19.70 -40.37
C ARG A 66 -9.83 -18.48 -39.47
N PHE A 67 -10.57 -18.39 -38.36
CA PHE A 67 -10.42 -17.31 -37.39
C PHE A 67 -9.01 -17.31 -36.76
N PHE A 68 -8.57 -18.47 -36.28
CA PHE A 68 -7.21 -18.63 -35.73
C PHE A 68 -6.11 -18.25 -36.74
N TYR A 69 -6.19 -18.73 -37.98
CA TYR A 69 -5.22 -18.35 -39.02
C TYR A 69 -5.33 -16.89 -39.45
N GLY A 70 -6.46 -16.24 -39.22
CA GLY A 70 -6.58 -14.77 -39.30
C GLY A 70 -5.63 -14.08 -38.32
N GLY A 71 -5.54 -14.60 -37.08
CA GLY A 71 -4.65 -14.07 -36.04
C GLY A 71 -3.19 -14.36 -36.35
N VAL A 72 -2.86 -15.60 -36.72
CA VAL A 72 -1.49 -15.98 -37.12
C VAL A 72 -0.93 -15.08 -38.24
N ARG A 73 -1.78 -14.63 -39.18
CA ARG A 73 -1.37 -13.71 -40.26
C ARG A 73 -1.03 -12.29 -39.81
N GLN A 74 -1.39 -11.92 -38.59
CA GLN A 74 -1.09 -10.61 -38.01
C GLN A 74 0.19 -10.64 -37.15
N LEU A 75 0.73 -11.83 -36.86
CA LEU A 75 2.01 -11.98 -36.19
C LEU A 75 3.14 -11.47 -37.09
N PRO A 76 4.20 -10.86 -36.53
CA PRO A 76 5.40 -10.56 -37.30
C PRO A 76 6.02 -11.82 -37.92
N ASP A 77 6.51 -11.71 -39.15
CA ASP A 77 7.11 -12.84 -39.88
C ASP A 77 8.24 -13.50 -39.09
N TYR A 78 9.12 -12.70 -38.47
CA TYR A 78 10.25 -13.22 -37.67
C TYR A 78 9.79 -14.08 -36.48
N LEU A 79 8.65 -13.74 -35.87
CA LEU A 79 8.11 -14.49 -34.75
C LEU A 79 7.54 -15.82 -35.26
N THR A 80 6.76 -15.78 -36.36
CA THR A 80 6.23 -16.99 -36.99
C THR A 80 7.34 -17.95 -37.40
N ASP A 81 8.41 -17.44 -38.00
CA ASP A 81 9.59 -18.22 -38.40
C ASP A 81 10.29 -18.83 -37.18
N ALA A 82 10.45 -18.07 -36.09
CA ALA A 82 11.01 -18.57 -34.84
C ALA A 82 10.19 -19.72 -34.24
N LEU A 83 8.84 -19.61 -34.25
CA LEU A 83 7.96 -20.69 -33.78
C LEU A 83 8.09 -21.96 -34.61
N LEU A 84 8.16 -21.83 -35.93
CA LEU A 84 8.34 -22.98 -36.81
C LEU A 84 9.71 -23.62 -36.64
N ALA A 85 10.77 -22.80 -36.53
CA ALA A 85 12.15 -23.27 -36.33
C ALA A 85 12.33 -23.99 -34.99
N ALA A 86 11.73 -23.47 -33.92
CA ALA A 86 11.76 -24.08 -32.59
C ALA A 86 10.90 -25.35 -32.48
N GLY A 87 10.04 -25.61 -33.48
CA GLY A 87 9.04 -26.66 -33.43
C GLY A 87 8.03 -26.38 -32.34
N VAL A 88 7.47 -25.18 -32.30
CA VAL A 88 6.33 -24.86 -31.44
C VAL A 88 5.04 -25.30 -32.14
N SER A 89 4.12 -25.88 -31.38
CA SER A 89 2.78 -26.24 -31.85
C SER A 89 1.70 -25.52 -31.05
N ILE A 90 0.56 -25.25 -31.68
CA ILE A 90 -0.62 -24.73 -30.98
C ILE A 90 -1.72 -25.77 -31.12
N THR A 91 -2.24 -26.20 -29.97
CA THR A 91 -3.23 -27.28 -29.87
C THR A 91 -4.51 -26.73 -29.25
N LEU A 92 -5.61 -26.89 -29.99
CA LEU A 92 -6.94 -26.59 -29.48
C LEU A 92 -7.41 -27.71 -28.56
N VAL A 93 -7.83 -27.35 -27.35
CA VAL A 93 -8.42 -28.26 -26.37
C VAL A 93 -9.93 -28.11 -26.43
N LYS A 94 -10.65 -29.17 -26.81
CA LYS A 94 -12.10 -29.14 -26.96
C LYS A 94 -12.75 -29.25 -25.59
N SER A 95 -13.31 -28.15 -25.12
CA SER A 95 -14.03 -28.03 -23.85
C SER A 95 -15.00 -26.86 -23.94
N ASP A 96 -16.14 -26.97 -23.28
CA ASP A 96 -17.08 -25.87 -23.03
C ASP A 96 -16.70 -25.06 -21.76
N ASP A 97 -15.56 -25.42 -21.16
CA ASP A 97 -15.00 -24.86 -19.93
C ASP A 97 -13.58 -24.30 -20.17
N LEU A 98 -13.03 -23.59 -19.19
CA LEU A 98 -11.59 -23.29 -19.12
C LEU A 98 -10.77 -24.59 -18.92
N LEU A 99 -9.44 -24.54 -19.07
CA LEU A 99 -8.62 -25.75 -18.96
C LEU A 99 -8.67 -26.35 -17.56
N VAL A 100 -8.56 -25.51 -16.52
CA VAL A 100 -8.77 -25.89 -15.13
C VAL A 100 -9.63 -24.81 -14.50
N PHE A 101 -10.66 -25.20 -13.78
CA PHE A 101 -11.54 -24.24 -13.11
C PHE A 101 -11.89 -24.73 -11.71
N HIS A 102 -11.46 -23.97 -10.71
CA HIS A 102 -11.91 -24.14 -9.33
C HIS A 102 -12.96 -23.11 -8.98
N ASP A 103 -12.67 -21.84 -9.25
CA ASP A 103 -13.54 -20.69 -9.06
C ASP A 103 -13.07 -19.53 -9.98
N CYS A 104 -13.76 -18.38 -9.91
CA CYS A 104 -13.46 -17.25 -10.79
C CYS A 104 -12.11 -16.56 -10.53
N ARG A 105 -11.42 -16.84 -9.43
CA ARG A 105 -10.10 -16.29 -9.04
C ARG A 105 -9.00 -17.36 -9.02
N ARG A 106 -9.36 -18.63 -9.28
CA ARG A 106 -8.44 -19.76 -9.40
C ARG A 106 -8.80 -20.63 -10.60
N HIS A 107 -8.30 -20.24 -11.78
CA HIS A 107 -8.55 -20.95 -13.04
C HIS A 107 -7.38 -20.83 -14.03
N GLN A 108 -7.21 -21.84 -14.91
CA GLN A 108 -6.22 -21.85 -15.98
C GLN A 108 -6.95 -21.76 -17.31
N SER A 109 -6.60 -20.76 -18.11
CA SER A 109 -7.23 -20.52 -19.40
C SER A 109 -6.37 -21.04 -20.54
N PHE A 110 -5.08 -20.72 -20.57
CA PHE A 110 -4.14 -21.22 -21.59
C PHE A 110 -3.01 -21.94 -20.90
N HIS A 111 -2.36 -22.92 -21.52
CA HIS A 111 -1.23 -23.62 -20.88
C HIS A 111 -0.06 -23.78 -21.83
N THR A 112 1.15 -23.54 -21.33
CA THR A 112 2.38 -23.68 -22.10
C THR A 112 3.15 -24.93 -21.66
N GLY A 113 3.05 -25.98 -22.49
CA GLY A 113 3.74 -27.24 -22.27
C GLY A 113 5.18 -27.19 -22.77
N ARG A 114 6.11 -26.77 -21.90
CA ARG A 114 7.55 -26.60 -22.19
C ARG A 114 8.20 -27.84 -22.82
N THR A 115 8.06 -29.02 -22.18
CA THR A 115 8.60 -30.29 -22.72
C THR A 115 8.01 -30.64 -24.09
N ARG A 116 6.71 -30.35 -24.29
CA ARG A 116 5.97 -30.68 -25.52
C ARG A 116 6.06 -29.59 -26.57
N LYS A 117 6.75 -28.48 -26.28
CA LYS A 117 6.81 -27.27 -27.13
C LYS A 117 5.42 -26.86 -27.64
N THR A 118 4.42 -26.88 -26.76
CA THR A 118 3.01 -26.76 -27.16
C THR A 118 2.29 -25.69 -26.35
N ILE A 119 1.59 -24.80 -27.04
CA ILE A 119 0.61 -23.89 -26.42
C ILE A 119 -0.77 -24.54 -26.54
N TYR A 120 -1.40 -24.77 -25.40
CA TYR A 120 -2.74 -25.31 -25.28
C TYR A 120 -3.75 -24.19 -25.14
N MET A 121 -4.68 -24.13 -26.09
CA MET A 121 -5.69 -23.09 -26.19
C MET A 121 -7.08 -23.71 -26.05
N PRO A 122 -7.94 -23.23 -25.15
CA PRO A 122 -9.28 -23.77 -24.98
C PRO A 122 -10.16 -23.34 -26.16
N GLN A 123 -10.96 -24.26 -26.66
CA GLN A 123 -11.90 -24.00 -27.75
C GLN A 123 -12.88 -22.86 -27.41
N LEU A 124 -13.31 -22.78 -26.14
CA LEU A 124 -14.17 -21.74 -25.62
C LEU A 124 -13.64 -20.32 -25.93
N ALA A 125 -12.34 -20.06 -25.70
CA ALA A 125 -11.77 -18.73 -25.90
C ALA A 125 -11.82 -18.30 -27.39
N VAL A 126 -11.48 -19.20 -28.31
CA VAL A 126 -11.52 -18.92 -29.76
C VAL A 126 -12.96 -18.75 -30.24
N GLN A 127 -13.89 -19.56 -29.74
CA GLN A 127 -15.30 -19.47 -30.07
C GLN A 127 -15.92 -18.16 -29.60
N GLU A 128 -15.69 -17.77 -28.34
CA GLU A 128 -16.20 -16.53 -27.77
C GLU A 128 -15.65 -15.30 -28.49
N ALA A 129 -14.34 -15.27 -28.81
CA ALA A 129 -13.74 -14.20 -29.60
C ALA A 129 -14.45 -14.05 -30.95
N SER A 130 -14.61 -15.17 -31.66
CA SER A 130 -15.25 -15.19 -32.98
C SER A 130 -16.72 -14.77 -32.92
N GLN A 131 -17.49 -15.25 -31.93
CA GLN A 131 -18.93 -14.97 -31.81
C GLN A 131 -19.23 -13.52 -31.41
N LYS A 132 -18.38 -12.93 -30.54
CA LYS A 132 -18.49 -11.53 -30.16
C LYS A 132 -17.98 -10.58 -31.24
N GLY A 133 -17.49 -11.09 -32.37
CA GLY A 133 -17.02 -10.30 -33.50
C GLY A 133 -15.69 -9.59 -33.24
N TYR A 134 -14.85 -10.15 -32.37
CA TYR A 134 -13.51 -9.61 -32.11
C TYR A 134 -12.67 -9.67 -33.38
N ASP A 135 -11.78 -8.69 -33.53
CA ASP A 135 -10.73 -8.78 -34.56
C ASP A 135 -9.85 -10.00 -34.28
N TYR A 136 -9.27 -10.56 -35.35
CA TYR A 136 -8.35 -11.68 -35.24
C TYR A 136 -7.15 -11.37 -34.33
N TRP A 137 -6.85 -10.08 -34.12
CA TRP A 137 -5.77 -9.58 -33.27
C TRP A 137 -5.84 -10.11 -31.85
N ALA A 138 -7.04 -10.28 -31.29
CA ALA A 138 -7.20 -10.80 -29.94
C ALA A 138 -6.51 -12.16 -29.74
N ILE A 139 -6.51 -13.03 -30.76
CA ILE A 139 -5.81 -14.32 -30.70
C ILE A 139 -4.30 -14.15 -30.84
N SER A 140 -3.85 -13.19 -31.64
CA SER A 140 -2.44 -12.87 -31.81
C SER A 140 -1.80 -12.42 -30.52
N GLU A 141 -2.50 -11.64 -29.69
CA GLU A 141 -2.02 -11.18 -28.37
C GLU A 141 -1.60 -12.37 -27.50
N VAL A 142 -2.49 -13.34 -27.33
CA VAL A 142 -2.22 -14.53 -26.51
C VAL A 142 -1.11 -15.38 -27.12
N ILE A 143 -1.06 -15.50 -28.45
CA ILE A 143 0.04 -16.23 -29.11
C ILE A 143 1.37 -15.54 -28.84
N ILE A 144 1.46 -14.22 -28.94
CA ILE A 144 2.69 -13.46 -28.65
C ILE A 144 3.11 -13.72 -27.21
N GLU A 145 2.22 -13.52 -26.24
CA GLU A 145 2.56 -13.65 -24.83
C GLU A 145 3.03 -15.06 -24.45
N GLU A 146 2.26 -16.08 -24.85
CA GLU A 146 2.59 -17.47 -24.51
C GLU A 146 3.80 -17.99 -25.27
N SER A 147 3.96 -17.56 -26.52
CA SER A 147 5.03 -18.07 -27.36
C SER A 147 6.37 -17.41 -27.10
N TRP A 148 6.38 -16.14 -26.68
CA TRP A 148 7.61 -15.43 -26.34
C TRP A 148 8.34 -16.10 -25.17
N SER A 149 7.61 -16.29 -24.05
CA SER A 149 8.13 -16.99 -22.87
C SER A 149 8.55 -18.43 -23.20
N LEU A 150 7.80 -19.14 -24.05
CA LEU A 150 8.18 -20.48 -24.50
C LEU A 150 9.46 -20.49 -25.34
N LEU A 151 9.63 -19.54 -26.26
CA LEU A 151 10.83 -19.42 -27.09
C LEU A 151 12.07 -19.12 -26.23
N ASP A 152 11.92 -18.29 -25.20
CA ASP A 152 13.00 -18.01 -24.23
C ASP A 152 13.37 -19.24 -23.40
N TYR A 153 12.37 -19.99 -22.92
CA TYR A 153 12.61 -21.26 -22.24
C TYR A 153 13.39 -22.23 -23.14
N LEU A 154 12.99 -22.34 -24.41
CA LEU A 154 13.65 -23.21 -25.38
C LEU A 154 15.06 -22.72 -25.72
N LEU A 155 15.28 -21.41 -25.77
CA LEU A 155 16.60 -20.83 -25.98
C LEU A 155 17.56 -21.21 -24.82
N ILE A 156 17.09 -21.13 -23.57
CA ILE A 156 17.87 -21.56 -22.39
C ILE A 156 18.12 -23.06 -22.43
N LEU A 157 17.09 -23.86 -22.72
CA LEU A 157 17.20 -25.31 -22.80
C LEU A 157 18.25 -25.77 -23.82
N GLU A 158 18.22 -25.19 -25.03
CA GLU A 158 19.23 -25.54 -26.03
C GLU A 158 20.63 -25.05 -25.60
N LEU A 159 20.74 -23.86 -24.97
CA LEU A 159 22.01 -23.42 -24.39
C LEU A 159 22.53 -24.41 -23.34
N VAL A 160 21.70 -24.88 -22.41
CA VAL A 160 22.06 -25.88 -21.39
C VAL A 160 22.61 -27.14 -22.03
N ARG A 161 21.94 -27.66 -23.07
CA ARG A 161 22.41 -28.84 -23.82
C ARG A 161 23.78 -28.61 -24.46
N HIS A 162 23.98 -27.45 -25.08
CA HIS A 162 25.28 -27.07 -25.65
C HIS A 162 26.36 -26.90 -24.58
N CYS A 163 26.02 -26.37 -23.40
CA CYS A 163 26.91 -26.27 -22.26
C CYS A 163 27.32 -27.65 -21.73
N GLN A 164 26.38 -28.58 -21.57
CA GLN A 164 26.68 -29.96 -21.17
C GLN A 164 27.59 -30.65 -22.20
N GLN A 165 27.29 -30.51 -23.50
CA GLN A 165 28.16 -31.02 -24.56
C GLN A 165 29.57 -30.43 -24.48
N HIS A 166 29.70 -29.12 -24.25
CA HIS A 166 30.99 -28.46 -24.10
C HIS A 166 31.76 -28.95 -22.87
N LEU A 167 31.08 -29.18 -21.75
CA LEU A 167 31.69 -29.65 -20.49
C LEU A 167 32.11 -31.13 -20.51
N HIS A 168 31.66 -31.90 -21.52
CA HIS A 168 32.26 -33.21 -21.81
C HIS A 168 33.70 -33.07 -22.32
N GLU A 169 33.99 -32.04 -23.11
CA GLU A 169 35.29 -31.81 -23.77
C GLU A 169 36.17 -30.79 -23.02
N HIS A 170 35.56 -29.91 -22.21
CA HIS A 170 36.20 -28.79 -21.51
C HIS A 170 35.87 -28.77 -20.01
N PHE A 171 36.72 -28.13 -19.20
CA PHE A 171 36.54 -28.07 -17.74
C PHE A 171 35.67 -26.90 -17.26
N THR A 172 35.52 -25.85 -18.06
CA THR A 172 34.79 -24.63 -17.70
C THR A 172 34.01 -24.09 -18.89
N LEU A 173 32.94 -23.35 -18.62
CA LEU A 173 32.22 -22.55 -19.61
C LEU A 173 32.88 -21.17 -19.70
N GLY A 174 33.48 -20.84 -20.85
CA GLY A 174 34.04 -19.51 -21.08
C GLY A 174 32.95 -18.49 -21.42
N HIS A 175 33.07 -17.23 -20.96
CA HIS A 175 32.12 -16.15 -21.31
C HIS A 175 31.87 -16.05 -22.83
N ALA A 176 32.94 -16.11 -23.63
CA ALA A 176 32.83 -16.05 -25.09
C ALA A 176 32.02 -17.23 -25.68
N PHE A 177 32.15 -18.43 -25.09
CA PHE A 177 31.38 -19.60 -25.51
C PHE A 177 29.90 -19.44 -25.16
N VAL A 178 29.57 -19.09 -23.92
CA VAL A 178 28.17 -18.96 -23.47
C VAL A 178 27.46 -17.87 -24.26
N ARG A 179 28.05 -16.68 -24.35
CA ARG A 179 27.46 -15.55 -25.09
C ARG A 179 27.33 -15.87 -26.58
N GLY A 180 28.40 -16.35 -27.22
CA GLY A 180 28.39 -16.64 -28.67
C GLY A 180 27.44 -17.77 -29.05
N THR A 181 27.30 -18.79 -28.19
CA THR A 181 26.33 -19.88 -28.38
C THR A 181 24.91 -19.37 -28.24
N LEU A 182 24.62 -18.61 -27.17
CA LEU A 182 23.30 -18.02 -26.96
C LEU A 182 22.90 -17.08 -28.11
N GLU A 183 23.83 -16.25 -28.59
CA GLU A 183 23.62 -15.36 -29.73
C GLU A 183 23.34 -16.13 -31.03
N GLY A 184 24.06 -17.24 -31.27
CA GLY A 184 23.83 -18.10 -32.44
C GLY A 184 22.52 -18.91 -32.39
N LEU A 185 22.03 -19.21 -31.18
CA LEU A 185 20.76 -19.90 -30.95
C LEU A 185 19.56 -18.95 -30.99
N ASN A 186 19.73 -17.66 -30.66
CA ASN A 186 18.66 -16.67 -30.63
C ASN A 186 18.00 -16.51 -32.02
N ARG A 187 16.67 -16.62 -32.08
CA ARG A 187 15.89 -16.48 -33.31
C ARG A 187 14.81 -15.40 -33.25
N HIS A 188 14.46 -14.91 -32.07
CA HIS A 188 13.31 -14.04 -31.86
C HIS A 188 13.65 -12.71 -31.19
N ARG A 189 14.70 -12.64 -30.35
CA ARG A 189 15.09 -11.39 -29.68
C ARG A 189 15.90 -10.48 -30.58
N LYS A 190 15.57 -9.18 -30.54
CA LYS A 190 16.27 -8.13 -31.27
C LYS A 190 17.71 -7.96 -30.75
N VAL A 191 18.69 -8.01 -31.66
CA VAL A 191 20.09 -7.70 -31.37
C VAL A 191 20.41 -6.33 -31.97
N ASN A 192 20.69 -5.34 -31.13
CA ASN A 192 21.10 -4.01 -31.57
C ASN A 192 22.29 -3.51 -30.75
N GLU A 193 23.48 -3.52 -31.33
CA GLU A 193 24.75 -3.23 -30.64
C GLU A 193 24.86 -1.77 -30.16
N ASN A 194 24.02 -0.85 -30.66
CA ASN A 194 24.21 0.60 -30.49
C ASN A 194 23.08 1.33 -29.74
N THR A 195 22.12 0.62 -29.13
CA THR A 195 20.99 1.23 -28.42
C THR A 195 20.72 0.55 -27.08
N GLN A 196 20.11 1.28 -26.13
CA GLN A 196 19.55 0.70 -24.89
C GLN A 196 18.45 -0.34 -25.15
N ASP A 197 17.96 -0.40 -26.39
CA ASP A 197 16.86 -1.24 -26.87
C ASP A 197 17.29 -2.66 -27.33
N ASN A 198 18.33 -3.22 -26.68
CA ASN A 198 18.91 -4.52 -27.03
C ASN A 198 18.28 -5.64 -26.18
N GLU A 199 17.20 -6.23 -26.68
CA GLU A 199 16.46 -7.31 -26.02
C GLU A 199 17.34 -8.52 -25.68
N PHE A 200 18.31 -8.85 -26.52
CA PHE A 200 19.27 -9.93 -26.26
C PHE A 200 20.20 -9.59 -25.09
N GLN A 201 20.71 -8.36 -25.02
CA GLN A 201 21.62 -7.95 -23.94
C GLN A 201 20.90 -7.97 -22.60
N THR A 202 19.66 -7.46 -22.54
CA THR A 202 18.82 -7.49 -21.32
C THR A 202 18.59 -8.93 -20.86
N PHE A 203 18.24 -9.84 -21.78
CA PHE A 203 18.06 -11.25 -21.49
C PHE A 203 19.35 -11.90 -20.96
N PHE A 204 20.47 -11.68 -21.64
CA PHE A 204 21.76 -12.22 -21.23
C PHE A 204 22.18 -11.69 -19.86
N ASP A 205 21.99 -10.40 -19.60
CA ASP A 205 22.37 -9.79 -18.33
C ASP A 205 21.55 -10.28 -17.14
N HIS A 206 20.30 -10.66 -17.36
CA HIS A 206 19.44 -11.30 -16.34
C HIS A 206 19.97 -12.69 -15.97
N TYR A 207 20.13 -13.59 -16.96
CA TYR A 207 20.46 -14.98 -16.71
C TYR A 207 21.95 -15.29 -16.57
N LYS A 208 22.85 -14.36 -16.93
CA LYS A 208 24.31 -14.64 -16.93
C LYS A 208 24.82 -15.17 -15.59
N ALA A 209 24.29 -14.68 -14.47
CA ALA A 209 24.75 -15.10 -13.15
C ALA A 209 24.50 -16.58 -12.91
N ASP A 210 23.33 -17.08 -13.31
CA ASP A 210 22.95 -18.49 -13.17
C ASP A 210 23.65 -19.36 -14.22
N LEU A 211 23.73 -18.88 -15.47
CA LEU A 211 24.44 -19.58 -16.55
C LEU A 211 25.94 -19.77 -16.25
N PHE A 212 26.57 -18.84 -15.52
CA PHE A 212 27.97 -18.95 -15.12
C PHE A 212 28.20 -19.76 -13.84
N ARG A 213 27.15 -20.18 -13.13
CA ARG A 213 27.27 -21.14 -12.02
C ARG A 213 27.44 -22.58 -12.51
N PHE A 214 27.19 -22.84 -13.79
CA PHE A 214 27.25 -24.18 -14.35
C PHE A 214 28.68 -24.75 -14.38
N ASP A 215 28.83 -25.93 -13.79
CA ASP A 215 30.07 -26.70 -13.74
C ASP A 215 29.86 -28.16 -14.20
N ARG A 216 30.90 -28.98 -14.10
CA ARG A 216 30.84 -30.39 -14.56
C ARG A 216 29.90 -31.27 -13.71
N GLY A 217 29.44 -30.80 -12.55
CA GLY A 217 28.43 -31.48 -11.74
C GLY A 217 27.07 -31.59 -12.43
N LEU A 218 26.83 -30.81 -13.48
CA LEU A 218 25.57 -30.78 -14.22
C LEU A 218 25.50 -31.79 -15.39
N LEU A 219 26.58 -32.53 -15.69
CA LEU A 219 26.63 -33.47 -16.81
C LEU A 219 25.65 -34.64 -16.69
N GLU A 220 25.28 -35.00 -15.46
CA GLU A 220 24.35 -36.11 -15.18
C GLU A 220 22.90 -35.63 -14.95
N CYS A 221 22.66 -34.32 -14.94
CA CYS A 221 21.35 -33.72 -14.74
C CYS A 221 20.53 -33.68 -16.04
N ASP A 222 19.21 -33.82 -15.92
CA ASP A 222 18.29 -33.61 -17.04
C ASP A 222 18.33 -32.13 -17.48
N PRO A 223 18.58 -31.81 -18.77
CA PRO A 223 18.57 -30.43 -19.25
C PRO A 223 17.28 -29.67 -18.91
N TYR A 224 16.14 -30.36 -18.84
CA TYR A 224 14.87 -29.73 -18.47
C TYR A 224 14.85 -29.31 -16.99
N ASP A 225 15.35 -30.16 -16.10
CA ASP A 225 15.41 -29.84 -14.66
C ASP A 225 16.33 -28.63 -14.41
N LEU A 226 17.47 -28.57 -15.09
CA LEU A 226 18.40 -27.43 -15.03
C LEU A 226 17.78 -26.14 -15.58
N THR A 227 17.00 -26.24 -16.65
CA THR A 227 16.33 -25.08 -17.25
C THR A 227 15.21 -24.59 -16.32
N ASP A 228 14.42 -25.51 -15.75
CA ASP A 228 13.35 -25.18 -14.81
C ASP A 228 13.90 -24.54 -13.52
N GLU A 229 15.12 -24.89 -13.09
CA GLU A 229 15.79 -24.28 -11.92
C GLU A 229 16.11 -22.79 -12.13
N ILE A 230 16.56 -22.41 -13.33
CA ILE A 230 17.03 -21.04 -13.60
C ILE A 230 15.96 -20.16 -14.24
N PHE A 231 14.90 -20.73 -14.82
CA PHE A 231 13.90 -19.98 -15.57
C PHE A 231 13.02 -19.10 -14.66
N ASP A 232 13.01 -17.79 -14.93
CA ASP A 232 12.26 -16.81 -14.15
C ASP A 232 10.92 -16.48 -14.82
N GLU A 233 9.86 -17.23 -14.48
CA GLU A 233 8.53 -17.04 -15.09
C GLU A 233 7.99 -15.61 -14.91
N GLY A 234 8.28 -14.95 -13.78
CA GLY A 234 7.79 -13.59 -13.51
C GLY A 234 8.42 -12.55 -14.45
N GLN A 235 9.74 -12.62 -14.61
CA GLN A 235 10.45 -11.75 -15.54
C GLN A 235 10.08 -12.03 -17.00
N GLU A 236 9.90 -13.30 -17.36
CA GLU A 236 9.56 -13.72 -18.72
C GLU A 236 8.15 -13.27 -19.14
N ARG A 237 7.19 -13.29 -18.21
CA ARG A 237 5.85 -12.71 -18.42
C ARG A 237 5.92 -11.21 -18.67
N THR A 238 6.74 -10.51 -17.87
CA THR A 238 6.95 -9.06 -18.05
C THR A 238 7.52 -8.74 -19.43
N TRP A 239 8.54 -9.49 -19.89
CA TRP A 239 9.08 -9.29 -21.23
C TRP A 239 8.11 -9.65 -22.34
N ALA A 240 7.30 -10.71 -22.16
CA ALA A 240 6.27 -11.09 -23.11
C ALA A 240 5.20 -9.98 -23.27
N SER A 241 4.72 -9.39 -22.17
CA SER A 241 3.78 -8.26 -22.23
C SER A 241 4.40 -7.00 -22.82
N ASN A 242 5.67 -6.68 -22.51
CA ASN A 242 6.38 -5.57 -23.15
C ASN A 242 6.50 -5.79 -24.66
N LYS A 243 6.81 -7.04 -25.08
CA LYS A 243 6.91 -7.37 -26.49
C LYS A 243 5.57 -7.22 -27.21
N LEU A 244 4.48 -7.63 -26.57
CA LEU A 244 3.14 -7.43 -27.08
C LEU A 244 2.86 -5.93 -27.27
N TYR A 245 3.20 -5.10 -26.29
CA TYR A 245 3.07 -3.64 -26.38
C TYR A 245 3.85 -3.09 -27.58
N ASP A 246 5.12 -3.46 -27.74
CA ASP A 246 5.98 -3.00 -28.84
C ASP A 246 5.41 -3.37 -30.21
N ILE A 247 4.91 -4.60 -30.38
CA ILE A 247 4.28 -5.05 -31.64
C ILE A 247 2.98 -4.28 -31.87
N THR A 248 2.16 -4.10 -30.84
CA THR A 248 0.89 -3.37 -30.94
C THR A 248 1.12 -1.94 -31.39
N GLU A 249 2.12 -1.25 -30.82
CA GLU A 249 2.53 0.09 -31.20
C GLU A 249 3.08 0.14 -32.63
N ALA A 250 4.04 -0.74 -32.96
CA ALA A 250 4.71 -0.76 -34.26
C ALA A 250 3.75 -0.98 -35.44
N PHE A 251 2.71 -1.79 -35.23
CA PHE A 251 1.71 -2.11 -36.27
C PHE A 251 0.39 -1.35 -36.11
N SER A 252 0.28 -0.47 -35.11
CA SER A 252 -0.93 0.32 -34.81
C SER A 252 -2.18 -0.55 -34.64
N TYR A 253 -2.02 -1.72 -33.99
CA TYR A 253 -3.14 -2.60 -33.69
C TYR A 253 -4.00 -2.04 -32.54
N PRO A 254 -5.30 -2.37 -32.49
CA PRO A 254 -6.19 -1.87 -31.45
C PRO A 254 -5.83 -2.46 -30.09
N THR A 255 -5.56 -1.60 -29.10
CA THR A 255 -5.31 -1.95 -27.68
C THR A 255 -6.58 -2.11 -26.85
N PHE A 256 -7.76 -1.96 -27.48
CA PHE A 256 -9.04 -2.00 -26.78
C PHE A 256 -9.55 -3.41 -26.53
N TYR A 257 -8.90 -4.45 -27.04
CA TYR A 257 -9.33 -5.83 -26.87
C TYR A 257 -8.30 -6.58 -26.04
N SER A 258 -8.78 -7.47 -25.16
CA SER A 258 -7.92 -8.38 -24.42
C SER A 258 -8.69 -9.67 -24.20
N VAL A 259 -8.19 -10.80 -24.70
CA VAL A 259 -8.83 -12.11 -24.50
C VAL A 259 -8.97 -12.41 -23.02
N ASP A 260 -7.97 -12.05 -22.23
CA ASP A 260 -7.99 -12.25 -20.80
C ASP A 260 -9.14 -11.48 -20.13
N ARG A 261 -9.22 -10.16 -20.38
CA ARG A 261 -10.26 -9.28 -19.84
C ARG A 261 -11.66 -9.61 -20.34
N ASP A 262 -11.81 -9.81 -21.65
CA ASP A 262 -13.12 -9.74 -22.31
C ASP A 262 -13.75 -11.11 -22.54
N ILE A 263 -12.95 -12.17 -22.44
CA ILE A 263 -13.38 -13.55 -22.71
C ILE A 263 -13.14 -14.42 -21.49
N VAL A 264 -11.89 -14.51 -21.01
CA VAL A 264 -11.52 -15.41 -19.91
C VAL A 264 -12.24 -15.03 -18.62
N HIS A 265 -12.10 -13.79 -18.15
CA HIS A 265 -12.71 -13.36 -16.89
C HIS A 265 -14.25 -13.44 -16.92
N PRO A 266 -14.95 -12.96 -17.98
CA PRO A 266 -16.38 -13.15 -18.12
C PRO A 266 -16.80 -14.63 -18.23
N ALA A 267 -15.99 -15.48 -18.88
CA ALA A 267 -16.26 -16.91 -18.90
C ALA A 267 -16.14 -17.52 -17.49
N ALA A 268 -15.07 -17.19 -16.76
CA ALA A 268 -14.85 -17.65 -15.40
C ALA A 268 -16.01 -17.26 -14.46
N LEU A 269 -16.50 -16.02 -14.56
CA LEU A 269 -17.68 -15.56 -13.81
C LEU A 269 -18.95 -16.32 -14.18
N ARG A 270 -19.23 -16.50 -15.48
CA ARG A 270 -20.41 -17.30 -15.93
C ARG A 270 -20.33 -18.75 -15.47
N ILE A 271 -19.14 -19.35 -15.48
CA ILE A 271 -18.92 -20.73 -15.00
C ILE A 271 -19.15 -20.80 -13.48
N ALA A 272 -18.64 -19.84 -12.71
CA ALA A 272 -18.88 -19.74 -11.26
C ALA A 272 -20.38 -19.63 -10.95
N GLU A 273 -21.10 -18.72 -11.62
CA GLU A 273 -22.54 -18.53 -11.46
C GLU A 273 -23.32 -19.81 -11.80
N ALA A 274 -22.99 -20.46 -12.92
CA ALA A 274 -23.63 -21.71 -13.33
C ALA A 274 -23.38 -22.86 -12.34
N ARG A 275 -22.26 -22.82 -11.59
CA ARG A 275 -21.93 -23.78 -10.52
C ARG A 275 -22.46 -23.36 -9.15
N GLY A 276 -23.14 -22.22 -9.04
CA GLY A 276 -23.63 -21.67 -7.77
C GLY A 276 -22.52 -21.22 -6.82
N GLN A 277 -21.34 -20.87 -7.34
CA GLN A 277 -20.23 -20.34 -6.56
C GLN A 277 -20.38 -18.83 -6.34
N SER A 278 -19.85 -18.34 -5.21
CA SER A 278 -19.84 -16.91 -4.90
C SER A 278 -18.89 -16.17 -5.85
N VAL A 279 -19.40 -15.16 -6.54
CA VAL A 279 -18.60 -14.27 -7.40
C VAL A 279 -18.17 -13.00 -6.67
N ALA A 280 -18.82 -12.65 -5.56
CA ALA A 280 -18.46 -11.49 -4.77
C ALA A 280 -17.15 -11.77 -3.99
N PRO A 281 -16.23 -10.80 -3.87
CA PRO A 281 -15.06 -10.99 -3.04
C PRO A 281 -15.49 -11.06 -1.57
N GLU A 282 -14.93 -12.02 -0.83
CA GLU A 282 -15.30 -12.31 0.57
C GLU A 282 -14.09 -12.13 1.51
N SER A 283 -12.91 -12.55 1.07
CA SER A 283 -11.63 -12.39 1.77
C SER A 283 -10.84 -11.19 1.25
N ILE A 284 -9.77 -10.84 1.97
CA ILE A 284 -8.79 -9.83 1.53
C ILE A 284 -8.11 -10.29 0.23
N ASP A 285 -7.70 -11.55 0.14
CA ASP A 285 -7.10 -12.09 -1.09
C ASP A 285 -8.03 -11.95 -2.30
N HIS A 286 -9.35 -12.15 -2.11
CA HIS A 286 -10.33 -11.92 -3.18
C HIS A 286 -10.41 -10.44 -3.57
N LEU A 287 -10.38 -9.52 -2.59
CA LEU A 287 -10.39 -8.07 -2.85
C LEU A 287 -9.12 -7.62 -3.59
N LEU A 288 -7.96 -8.14 -3.19
CA LEU A 288 -6.67 -7.82 -3.82
C LEU A 288 -6.60 -8.33 -5.25
N HIS A 289 -7.06 -9.56 -5.49
CA HIS A 289 -7.19 -10.12 -6.82
C HIS A 289 -8.09 -9.24 -7.70
N ASP A 290 -9.32 -8.98 -7.27
CA ASP A 290 -10.29 -8.19 -8.03
C ASP A 290 -9.80 -6.75 -8.26
N LEU A 291 -9.06 -6.19 -7.30
CA LEU A 291 -8.47 -4.86 -7.42
C LEU A 291 -7.37 -4.84 -8.47
N GLY A 292 -6.52 -5.87 -8.48
CA GLY A 292 -5.50 -6.09 -9.52
C GLY A 292 -6.11 -6.18 -10.91
N ASP A 293 -7.20 -6.94 -11.05
CA ASP A 293 -7.96 -7.05 -12.30
C ASP A 293 -8.58 -5.72 -12.72
N ALA A 294 -9.30 -5.06 -11.81
CA ALA A 294 -9.93 -3.78 -12.08
C ALA A 294 -8.90 -2.74 -12.56
N ALA A 295 -7.73 -2.70 -11.93
CA ALA A 295 -6.63 -1.83 -12.33
C ALA A 295 -6.06 -2.23 -13.70
N ARG A 296 -5.78 -3.52 -13.94
CA ARG A 296 -5.21 -4.05 -15.21
C ARG A 296 -6.05 -3.68 -16.44
N PHE A 297 -7.36 -3.53 -16.27
CA PHE A 297 -8.29 -3.58 -17.39
C PHE A 297 -8.69 -2.26 -18.04
N GLY A 298 -8.38 -1.09 -17.45
CA GLY A 298 -8.46 0.23 -18.10
C GLY A 298 -9.83 0.94 -18.04
N PRO A 299 -10.84 0.60 -18.87
CA PRO A 299 -12.15 1.26 -18.84
C PRO A 299 -12.91 0.99 -17.54
N GLY A 300 -13.25 2.07 -16.82
CA GLY A 300 -13.96 1.97 -15.54
C GLY A 300 -13.13 1.41 -14.40
N ALA A 301 -11.79 1.36 -14.55
CA ALA A 301 -10.86 0.92 -13.51
C ALA A 301 -11.11 1.66 -12.19
N GLN A 302 -11.17 3.00 -12.23
CA GLN A 302 -11.43 3.80 -11.03
C GLN A 302 -12.74 3.44 -10.33
N ILE A 303 -13.87 3.35 -11.06
CA ILE A 303 -15.18 3.05 -10.46
C ILE A 303 -15.18 1.66 -9.79
N LYS A 304 -14.57 0.66 -10.44
CA LYS A 304 -14.50 -0.71 -9.90
C LYS A 304 -13.52 -0.81 -8.73
N SER A 305 -12.37 -0.15 -8.85
CA SER A 305 -11.34 -0.14 -7.82
C SER A 305 -11.78 0.64 -6.58
N ASP A 306 -12.58 1.71 -6.72
CA ASP A 306 -13.01 2.53 -5.60
C ASP A 306 -13.76 1.73 -4.53
N GLU A 307 -14.73 0.90 -4.93
CA GLU A 307 -15.48 0.04 -4.00
C GLU A 307 -14.57 -1.00 -3.33
N LEU A 308 -13.64 -1.59 -4.08
CA LEU A 308 -12.71 -2.59 -3.56
C LEU A 308 -11.73 -1.97 -2.55
N MET A 309 -11.23 -0.75 -2.83
CA MET A 309 -10.40 0.01 -1.91
C MET A 309 -11.14 0.39 -0.63
N ASP A 310 -12.40 0.85 -0.75
CA ASP A 310 -13.23 1.16 0.43
C ASP A 310 -13.40 -0.08 1.31
N ARG A 311 -13.69 -1.23 0.69
CA ARG A 311 -13.80 -2.51 1.41
C ARG A 311 -12.49 -2.99 2.03
N LEU A 312 -11.33 -2.69 1.43
CA LEU A 312 -10.02 -2.96 2.06
C LEU A 312 -9.82 -2.06 3.29
N ILE A 313 -10.10 -0.76 3.17
CA ILE A 313 -9.98 0.20 4.28
C ILE A 313 -10.93 -0.17 5.42
N GLU A 314 -12.15 -0.61 5.11
CA GLU A 314 -13.13 -1.11 6.09
C GLU A 314 -12.59 -2.26 6.94
N ARG A 315 -11.67 -3.08 6.42
CA ARG A 315 -11.03 -4.15 7.19
C ARG A 315 -9.97 -3.65 8.17
N GLY A 316 -9.55 -2.37 8.09
CA GLY A 316 -8.50 -1.81 8.93
C GLY A 316 -7.12 -2.39 8.59
N GLU A 317 -6.37 -2.79 9.63
CA GLU A 317 -4.99 -3.27 9.50
C GLU A 317 -4.81 -4.39 8.48
N PRO A 318 -5.61 -5.48 8.48
CA PRO A 318 -5.48 -6.54 7.50
C PRO A 318 -5.65 -6.06 6.05
N GLY A 319 -6.59 -5.15 5.81
CA GLY A 319 -6.85 -4.64 4.46
C GLY A 319 -5.78 -3.68 3.96
N ILE A 320 -5.27 -2.82 4.85
CA ILE A 320 -4.15 -1.92 4.54
C ILE A 320 -2.88 -2.71 4.26
N ARG A 321 -2.56 -3.72 5.08
CA ARG A 321 -1.45 -4.66 4.81
C ARG A 321 -1.65 -5.43 3.51
N GLY A 322 -2.87 -5.88 3.25
CA GLY A 322 -3.23 -6.51 1.99
C GLY A 322 -2.90 -5.61 0.81
N TYR A 323 -3.30 -4.34 0.85
CA TYR A 323 -2.99 -3.38 -0.20
C TYR A 323 -1.47 -3.19 -0.39
N LEU A 324 -0.71 -3.00 0.71
CA LEU A 324 0.74 -2.86 0.66
C LEU A 324 1.43 -4.08 0.01
N SER A 325 0.88 -5.28 0.20
CA SER A 325 1.43 -6.51 -0.39
C SER A 325 1.39 -6.55 -1.92
N LEU A 326 0.58 -5.69 -2.56
CA LEU A 326 0.54 -5.57 -4.02
C LEU A 326 1.84 -4.97 -4.59
N GLY A 327 2.65 -4.29 -3.77
CA GLY A 327 3.88 -3.63 -4.19
C GLY A 327 3.63 -2.49 -5.19
N TRP A 328 2.46 -1.84 -5.10
CA TRP A 328 2.11 -0.70 -5.94
C TRP A 328 2.68 0.57 -5.32
N ASP A 329 3.29 1.43 -6.13
CA ASP A 329 3.79 2.74 -5.72
C ASP A 329 2.94 3.87 -6.33
N ASP A 330 3.32 5.13 -6.06
CA ASP A 330 2.65 6.31 -6.63
C ASP A 330 2.88 6.46 -8.14
N GLY A 331 3.89 5.82 -8.71
CA GLY A 331 4.25 5.89 -10.12
C GLY A 331 3.46 4.90 -10.98
N ARG A 332 2.85 3.87 -10.37
CA ARG A 332 2.15 2.81 -11.08
C ARG A 332 0.89 3.33 -11.76
N TYR A 333 0.95 3.39 -13.09
CA TYR A 333 -0.10 3.94 -13.95
C TYR A 333 -0.83 2.84 -14.72
N TYR A 334 -2.16 2.85 -14.67
CA TYR A 334 -3.01 1.82 -15.31
C TYR A 334 -3.82 2.33 -16.51
N GLY A 335 -3.39 3.44 -17.12
CA GLY A 335 -4.16 4.08 -18.19
C GLY A 335 -5.29 4.97 -17.66
N GLY A 336 -5.79 5.88 -18.50
CA GLY A 336 -6.96 6.71 -18.18
C GLY A 336 -6.79 7.74 -17.05
N GLY A 337 -5.57 8.01 -16.56
CA GLY A 337 -5.33 8.95 -15.46
C GLY A 337 -5.48 8.36 -14.05
N PHE A 338 -5.64 7.04 -13.92
CA PHE A 338 -5.87 6.38 -12.63
C PHE A 338 -4.55 5.91 -11.99
N TYR A 339 -4.30 6.38 -10.77
CA TYR A 339 -3.15 6.04 -9.93
C TYR A 339 -3.66 5.40 -8.63
N PRO A 340 -3.68 4.06 -8.53
CA PRO A 340 -4.36 3.37 -7.43
C PRO A 340 -3.86 3.79 -6.04
N THR A 341 -2.53 3.94 -5.89
CA THR A 341 -1.90 4.29 -4.61
C THR A 341 -2.23 5.70 -4.17
N VAL A 342 -2.30 6.64 -5.11
CA VAL A 342 -2.74 8.02 -4.85
C VAL A 342 -4.20 8.04 -4.39
N GLU A 343 -5.08 7.27 -5.05
CA GLU A 343 -6.49 7.19 -4.65
C GLU A 343 -6.69 6.49 -3.30
N PHE A 344 -5.94 5.42 -3.03
CA PHE A 344 -5.96 4.74 -1.73
C PHE A 344 -5.52 5.68 -0.59
N LYS A 345 -4.43 6.44 -0.79
CA LYS A 345 -3.98 7.47 0.16
C LYS A 345 -5.03 8.56 0.37
N ARG A 346 -5.64 9.05 -0.71
CA ARG A 346 -6.71 10.06 -0.63
C ARG A 346 -7.88 9.56 0.23
N LYS A 347 -8.27 8.28 0.08
CA LYS A 347 -9.32 7.65 0.90
C LYS A 347 -8.91 7.52 2.37
N LEU A 348 -7.68 7.11 2.67
CA LEU A 348 -7.15 7.09 4.05
C LEU A 348 -7.14 8.51 4.66
N GLN A 349 -6.69 9.51 3.91
CA GLN A 349 -6.63 10.91 4.35
C GLN A 349 -8.02 11.48 4.66
N ALA A 350 -9.05 11.10 3.90
CA ALA A 350 -10.43 11.51 4.16
C ALA A 350 -10.96 10.98 5.51
N LEU A 351 -10.41 9.87 6.00
CA LEU A 351 -10.79 9.22 7.26
C LEU A 351 -9.96 9.66 8.46
N SER A 352 -9.13 10.71 8.29
CA SER A 352 -8.27 11.22 9.35
C SER A 352 -8.58 12.67 9.71
N SER A 353 -8.60 12.98 11.00
CA SER A 353 -8.56 14.35 11.52
C SER A 353 -7.13 14.92 11.65
N GLY A 354 -6.11 14.17 11.21
CA GLY A 354 -4.70 14.53 11.32
C GLY A 354 -4.25 15.65 10.37
N ALA A 355 -2.94 15.85 10.26
CA ALA A 355 -2.37 16.82 9.32
C ALA A 355 -2.77 16.49 7.87
N PRO A 356 -2.93 17.51 7.00
CA PRO A 356 -3.25 17.29 5.59
C PRO A 356 -2.10 16.61 4.85
N GLU A 357 -2.40 16.01 3.70
CA GLU A 357 -1.42 15.36 2.84
C GLU A 357 -0.22 16.29 2.54
N GLY A 358 0.99 15.72 2.57
CA GLY A 358 2.24 16.45 2.36
C GLY A 358 2.76 17.23 3.58
N MET A 359 2.02 17.28 4.69
CA MET A 359 2.48 17.86 5.95
C MET A 359 3.02 16.78 6.91
N PRO A 360 4.03 17.12 7.74
CA PRO A 360 4.53 16.23 8.79
C PRO A 360 3.42 15.73 9.71
N GLY A 361 3.41 14.42 9.97
CA GLY A 361 2.44 13.76 10.83
C GLY A 361 1.11 13.39 10.14
N SER A 362 0.97 13.60 8.83
CA SER A 362 -0.20 13.14 8.07
C SER A 362 -0.28 11.62 7.98
N ILE A 363 -1.50 11.07 7.84
CA ILE A 363 -1.69 9.62 7.63
C ILE A 363 -1.07 9.14 6.31
N SER A 364 -1.10 10.01 5.29
CA SER A 364 -0.47 9.75 4.00
C SER A 364 1.04 9.57 4.13
N GLN A 365 1.70 10.38 4.97
CA GLN A 365 3.12 10.23 5.23
C GLN A 365 3.45 8.87 5.88
N ASP A 366 2.68 8.43 6.89
CA ASP A 366 2.91 7.11 7.50
C ASP A 366 2.71 5.97 6.48
N PHE A 367 1.71 6.11 5.61
CA PHE A 367 1.44 5.13 4.56
C PHE A 367 2.56 5.08 3.52
N ASP A 368 3.08 6.23 3.08
CA ASP A 368 4.22 6.31 2.16
C ASP A 368 5.45 5.57 2.72
N LEU A 369 5.67 5.67 4.03
CA LEU A 369 6.78 4.98 4.71
C LEU A 369 6.60 3.46 4.73
N LEU A 370 5.37 2.96 4.66
CA LEU A 370 5.09 1.53 4.56
C LEU A 370 5.13 0.99 3.12
N LEU A 371 5.04 1.84 2.10
CA LEU A 371 5.16 1.44 0.70
C LEU A 371 6.59 0.98 0.35
N ASP A 372 7.61 1.56 1.00
CA ASP A 372 9.02 1.17 0.83
C ASP A 372 9.65 0.75 2.17
N PRO A 373 9.40 -0.50 2.63
CA PRO A 373 9.99 -1.01 3.86
C PRO A 373 11.52 -1.18 3.75
N GLY A 374 12.09 -1.16 2.54
CA GLY A 374 13.53 -1.24 2.30
C GLY A 374 14.27 -0.06 2.91
N GLU A 375 13.80 1.16 2.69
CA GLU A 375 14.40 2.38 3.26
C GLU A 375 14.42 2.33 4.81
N LEU A 376 13.35 1.85 5.43
CA LEU A 376 13.24 1.75 6.89
C LEU A 376 14.22 0.71 7.46
N GLN A 377 14.38 -0.43 6.80
CA GLN A 377 15.35 -1.45 7.19
C GLN A 377 16.79 -0.93 7.05
N GLU A 378 17.09 -0.20 5.97
CA GLU A 378 18.40 0.42 5.78
C GLU A 378 18.71 1.45 6.87
N LEU A 379 17.73 2.27 7.24
CA LEU A 379 17.88 3.25 8.31
C LEU A 379 18.17 2.57 9.66
N ASN A 380 17.44 1.50 9.99
CA ASN A 380 17.71 0.74 11.21
C ASN A 380 19.14 0.18 11.19
N ARG A 381 19.54 -0.47 10.09
CA ARG A 381 20.90 -1.01 9.92
C ARG A 381 21.97 0.08 10.05
N ALA A 382 21.71 1.27 9.52
CA ALA A 382 22.60 2.41 9.63
C ALA A 382 22.74 2.85 11.10
N TYR A 383 21.64 2.89 11.86
CA TYR A 383 21.69 3.19 13.30
C TYR A 383 22.43 2.10 14.09
N GLN A 384 22.20 0.81 13.82
CA GLN A 384 22.93 -0.28 14.51
C GLN A 384 24.45 -0.20 14.29
N ARG A 385 24.88 0.33 13.14
CA ARG A 385 26.29 0.52 12.79
C ARG A 385 26.76 1.95 12.96
N PHE A 386 26.02 2.80 13.68
CA PHE A 386 26.21 4.26 13.71
C PHE A 386 27.67 4.64 13.97
N ASN A 387 28.30 4.04 14.98
CA ASN A 387 29.70 4.31 15.34
C ASN A 387 30.70 4.05 14.20
N ALA A 388 30.42 3.08 13.33
CA ALA A 388 31.28 2.71 12.20
C ALA A 388 31.00 3.52 10.93
N LEU A 389 29.94 4.33 10.90
CA LEU A 389 29.60 5.15 9.74
C LEU A 389 30.55 6.35 9.59
N PRO A 390 30.88 6.75 8.35
CA PRO A 390 31.42 8.08 8.08
C PRO A 390 30.50 9.18 8.60
N PHE A 391 31.08 10.30 9.06
CA PHE A 391 30.33 11.43 9.63
C PHE A 391 29.15 11.91 8.75
N ARG A 392 29.35 12.00 7.43
CA ARG A 392 28.29 12.39 6.49
C ARG A 392 27.07 11.45 6.54
N LEU A 393 27.32 10.14 6.65
CA LEU A 393 26.26 9.15 6.77
C LEU A 393 25.61 9.18 8.16
N LYS A 394 26.36 9.40 9.24
CA LYS A 394 25.79 9.64 10.58
C LYS A 394 24.80 10.79 10.54
N LYS A 395 25.21 11.95 10.02
CA LYS A 395 24.36 13.14 9.87
C LYS A 395 23.11 12.83 9.04
N PHE A 396 23.27 12.14 7.91
CA PHE A 396 22.13 11.74 7.07
C PHE A 396 21.14 10.81 7.80
N THR A 397 21.64 9.83 8.55
CA THR A 397 20.82 8.95 9.39
C THR A 397 20.01 9.75 10.41
N VAL A 398 20.62 10.71 11.11
CA VAL A 398 19.88 11.56 12.08
C VAL A 398 18.84 12.42 11.36
N LEU A 399 19.18 13.04 10.23
CA LEU A 399 18.22 13.84 9.46
C LEU A 399 17.03 13.01 8.97
N ARG A 400 17.26 11.78 8.52
CA ARG A 400 16.18 10.85 8.15
C ARG A 400 15.29 10.53 9.35
N LEU A 401 15.86 10.26 10.53
CA LEU A 401 15.07 10.05 11.76
C LEU A 401 14.24 11.29 12.16
N VAL A 402 14.77 12.50 11.95
CA VAL A 402 14.02 13.75 12.17
C VAL A 402 12.80 13.81 11.23
N VAL A 403 12.97 13.48 9.95
CA VAL A 403 11.84 13.44 8.99
C VAL A 403 10.82 12.37 9.38
N LEU A 404 11.28 11.17 9.77
CA LEU A 404 10.39 10.07 10.19
C LEU A 404 9.59 10.39 11.45
N SER A 405 10.15 11.20 12.35
CA SER A 405 9.44 11.57 13.58
C SER A 405 8.15 12.34 13.34
N GLY A 406 7.98 12.94 12.14
CA GLY A 406 6.77 13.70 11.78
C GLY A 406 6.43 14.85 12.74
N THR A 407 7.41 15.30 13.55
CA THR A 407 7.20 16.26 14.63
C THR A 407 7.04 17.69 14.12
N ARG A 408 6.28 18.52 14.83
CA ARG A 408 6.20 19.97 14.56
C ARG A 408 7.56 20.67 14.71
N ASP A 409 8.46 20.10 15.51
CA ASP A 409 9.83 20.60 15.68
C ASP A 409 10.79 20.16 14.56
N GLN A 410 10.30 19.48 13.51
CA GLN A 410 11.13 18.89 12.45
C GLN A 410 12.12 19.90 11.85
N GLN A 411 11.65 21.09 11.50
CA GLN A 411 12.52 22.14 10.95
C GLN A 411 13.59 22.59 11.95
N GLN A 412 13.22 22.79 13.22
CA GLN A 412 14.18 23.20 14.25
C GLN A 412 15.24 22.11 14.47
N LEU A 413 14.83 20.85 14.58
CA LEU A 413 15.73 19.71 14.75
C LEU A 413 16.67 19.53 13.55
N ILE A 414 16.22 19.79 12.32
CA ILE A 414 17.09 19.83 11.14
C ILE A 414 18.18 20.89 11.32
N PHE A 415 17.83 22.11 11.75
CA PHE A 415 18.84 23.14 12.00
C PHE A 415 19.86 22.72 13.06
N GLU A 416 19.43 22.04 14.12
CA GLU A 416 20.34 21.56 15.17
C GLU A 416 21.30 20.50 14.66
N VAL A 417 20.79 19.52 13.90
CA VAL A 417 21.62 18.47 13.28
C VAL A 417 22.57 19.07 12.24
N GLU A 418 22.13 20.07 11.49
CA GLU A 418 22.97 20.73 10.50
C GLU A 418 24.11 21.54 11.11
N ASN A 419 23.89 22.09 12.30
CA ASN A 419 24.78 23.00 13.00
C ASN A 419 25.39 22.38 14.27
N ALA A 420 25.46 21.05 14.38
CA ALA A 420 26.01 20.32 15.52
C ALA A 420 27.37 20.86 16.03
N LEU A 421 28.22 21.34 15.12
CA LEU A 421 29.54 21.91 15.41
C LEU A 421 29.51 23.23 16.20
N LEU A 422 28.37 23.91 16.25
CA LEU A 422 28.22 25.12 17.08
C LEU A 422 28.21 24.78 18.58
N TYR A 423 27.78 23.57 18.93
CA TYR A 423 27.58 23.13 20.31
C TYR A 423 28.79 22.39 20.87
N THR A 424 29.44 21.55 20.06
CA THR A 424 30.53 20.70 20.54
C THR A 424 31.53 20.36 19.45
N LYS A 425 32.75 20.01 19.87
CA LYS A 425 33.78 19.40 19.03
C LYS A 425 33.65 17.87 18.95
N GLN A 426 32.76 17.28 19.74
CA GLN A 426 32.41 15.85 19.74
C GLN A 426 31.09 15.64 19.00
N ASP A 427 31.07 16.03 17.73
CA ASP A 427 29.90 15.98 16.85
C ASP A 427 29.35 14.57 16.66
N ASP A 428 30.22 13.56 16.60
CA ASP A 428 29.83 12.14 16.52
C ASP A 428 28.92 11.69 17.69
N GLU A 429 29.29 12.03 18.92
CA GLU A 429 28.53 11.66 20.12
C GLU A 429 27.23 12.47 20.24
N LEU A 430 27.25 13.74 19.81
CA LEU A 430 26.04 14.57 19.76
C LEU A 430 25.02 13.97 18.78
N LEU A 431 25.46 13.64 17.56
CA LEU A 431 24.57 13.07 16.53
C LEU A 431 24.00 11.72 16.97
N LYS A 432 24.81 10.88 17.61
CA LYS A 432 24.32 9.61 18.15
C LYS A 432 23.30 9.86 19.27
N GLY A 433 23.55 10.83 20.15
CA GLY A 433 22.62 11.23 21.20
C GLY A 433 21.29 11.72 20.63
N MET A 434 21.35 12.54 19.57
CA MET A 434 20.16 13.02 18.87
C MET A 434 19.37 11.87 18.27
N ALA A 435 20.05 10.92 17.61
CA ALA A 435 19.40 9.74 17.06
C ALA A 435 18.72 8.90 18.15
N PHE A 436 19.36 8.71 19.30
CA PHE A 436 18.77 8.01 20.45
C PHE A 436 17.52 8.73 20.99
N LEU A 437 17.57 10.06 21.15
CA LEU A 437 16.39 10.84 21.57
C LEU A 437 15.26 10.76 20.54
N LEU A 438 15.57 10.78 19.25
CA LEU A 438 14.56 10.63 18.19
C LEU A 438 13.87 9.27 18.26
N PHE A 439 14.62 8.19 18.48
CA PHE A 439 14.03 6.87 18.69
C PHE A 439 13.17 6.82 19.94
N ARG A 440 13.72 7.21 21.10
CA ARG A 440 13.06 7.05 22.39
C ARG A 440 11.90 8.01 22.60
N ASP A 441 12.11 9.29 22.33
CA ASP A 441 11.20 10.37 22.76
C ASP A 441 10.26 10.84 21.66
N TYR A 442 10.61 10.64 20.38
CA TYR A 442 9.78 11.08 19.25
C TYR A 442 9.08 9.92 18.54
N LEU A 443 9.80 8.82 18.35
CA LEU A 443 9.26 7.61 17.74
C LEU A 443 8.73 6.61 18.78
N SER A 444 9.01 6.82 20.07
CA SER A 444 8.62 5.90 21.14
C SER A 444 9.03 4.45 20.88
N MET A 445 10.20 4.26 20.27
CA MET A 445 10.77 2.96 19.89
C MET A 445 12.07 2.70 20.63
N ASP A 446 12.28 1.44 21.04
CA ASP A 446 13.61 0.99 21.42
C ASP A 446 14.46 0.87 20.14
N PRO A 447 15.54 1.65 19.99
CA PRO A 447 16.39 1.55 18.82
C PRO A 447 17.00 0.16 18.63
N ALA A 448 17.21 -0.64 19.67
CA ALA A 448 17.76 -1.99 19.57
C ALA A 448 16.76 -3.01 18.99
N GLN A 449 15.46 -2.72 19.09
CA GLN A 449 14.36 -3.59 18.68
C GLN A 449 13.36 -2.83 17.78
N ALA A 450 13.85 -1.82 17.04
CA ALA A 450 12.98 -0.94 16.28
C ALA A 450 12.18 -1.71 15.22
N ASP A 451 10.86 -1.70 15.40
CA ASP A 451 9.88 -2.24 14.47
C ASP A 451 9.09 -1.09 13.84
N PHE A 452 9.64 -0.55 12.77
CA PHE A 452 9.06 0.57 12.05
C PHE A 452 7.71 0.20 11.40
N GLU A 453 7.56 -1.04 10.96
CA GLU A 453 6.35 -1.50 10.29
C GLU A 453 5.16 -1.49 11.26
N THR A 454 5.33 -2.07 12.44
CA THR A 454 4.33 -2.02 13.52
C THR A 454 4.09 -0.59 14.00
N HIS A 455 5.13 0.24 14.10
CA HIS A 455 4.99 1.64 14.52
C HIS A 455 4.12 2.45 13.55
N PHE A 456 4.46 2.45 12.25
CA PHE A 456 3.72 3.25 11.26
C PHE A 456 2.33 2.69 10.99
N MET A 457 2.15 1.36 10.98
CA MET A 457 0.80 0.77 10.93
C MET A 457 -0.02 1.22 12.15
N GLY A 458 0.57 1.22 13.35
CA GLY A 458 -0.08 1.74 14.55
C GLY A 458 -0.48 3.21 14.42
N ASN A 459 0.37 4.05 13.84
CA ASN A 459 0.06 5.45 13.57
C ASN A 459 -1.10 5.62 12.59
N ILE A 460 -1.12 4.84 11.51
CA ILE A 460 -2.22 4.85 10.53
C ILE A 460 -3.53 4.49 11.24
N LEU A 461 -3.57 3.39 11.99
CA LEU A 461 -4.79 2.98 12.71
C LEU A 461 -5.24 4.03 13.72
N ARG A 462 -4.32 4.66 14.46
CA ARG A 462 -4.65 5.78 15.37
C ARG A 462 -5.30 6.94 14.63
N LYS A 463 -4.81 7.24 13.43
CA LYS A 463 -5.23 8.36 12.59
C LYS A 463 -6.48 8.08 11.76
N LEU A 464 -7.01 6.85 11.75
CA LEU A 464 -8.30 6.50 11.14
C LEU A 464 -9.50 6.87 12.05
N ASP A 465 -9.40 7.97 12.78
CA ASP A 465 -10.35 8.34 13.83
C ASP A 465 -11.75 8.68 13.30
N ARG A 466 -11.88 9.00 12.02
CA ARG A 466 -13.19 9.21 11.36
C ARG A 466 -13.77 7.92 10.76
N HIS A 467 -13.07 6.79 10.85
CA HIS A 467 -13.60 5.51 10.41
C HIS A 467 -14.84 5.11 11.21
N SER A 468 -15.85 4.55 10.55
CA SER A 468 -17.14 4.17 11.18
C SER A 468 -16.96 3.15 12.31
N LEU A 469 -16.03 2.22 12.13
CA LEU A 469 -15.67 1.15 13.08
C LEU A 469 -14.46 1.51 13.97
N TYR A 470 -14.12 2.80 14.10
CA TYR A 470 -12.92 3.21 14.85
C TYR A 470 -12.91 2.66 16.28
N HIS A 471 -13.93 3.01 17.06
CA HIS A 471 -14.05 2.65 18.50
C HIS A 471 -14.27 1.16 18.77
N THR A 472 -14.48 0.34 17.74
CA THR A 472 -14.76 -1.09 17.85
C THR A 472 -13.63 -1.91 17.24
N GLU A 473 -13.62 -2.10 15.92
CA GLU A 473 -12.67 -2.98 15.24
C GLU A 473 -11.27 -2.37 15.15
N ILE A 474 -11.14 -1.09 14.75
CA ILE A 474 -9.83 -0.46 14.53
C ILE A 474 -9.05 -0.33 15.85
N LEU A 475 -9.69 0.11 16.93
CA LEU A 475 -9.04 0.17 18.24
C LEU A 475 -8.67 -1.22 18.77
N ALA A 476 -9.50 -2.24 18.54
CA ALA A 476 -9.15 -3.62 18.91
C ALA A 476 -7.93 -4.13 18.14
N GLN A 477 -7.87 -3.86 16.83
CA GLN A 477 -6.70 -4.18 15.99
C GLN A 477 -5.46 -3.44 16.46
N LEU A 478 -5.56 -2.14 16.77
CA LEU A 478 -4.46 -1.34 17.29
C LEU A 478 -3.93 -1.86 18.63
N ARG A 479 -4.82 -2.22 19.57
CA ARG A 479 -4.43 -2.82 20.85
C ARG A 479 -3.71 -4.14 20.66
N ALA A 480 -4.22 -4.99 19.75
CA ALA A 480 -3.59 -6.27 19.42
C ALA A 480 -2.21 -6.07 18.77
N LEU A 481 -2.09 -5.11 17.85
CA LEU A 481 -0.86 -4.77 17.15
C LEU A 481 0.23 -4.26 18.12
N LEU A 482 -0.14 -3.41 19.09
CA LEU A 482 0.80 -2.82 20.03
C LEU A 482 0.99 -3.62 21.33
N GLY A 483 0.20 -4.67 21.54
CA GLY A 483 0.22 -5.47 22.77
C GLY A 483 -0.12 -4.68 24.04
N ASN A 484 -0.92 -3.61 23.92
CA ASN A 484 -1.26 -2.71 25.03
C ASN A 484 -2.77 -2.45 25.06
N GLU A 485 -3.45 -2.91 26.12
CA GLU A 485 -4.90 -2.76 26.30
C GLU A 485 -5.30 -1.38 26.86
N ASP A 486 -4.38 -0.71 27.58
CA ASP A 486 -4.63 0.50 28.36
C ASP A 486 -4.48 1.81 27.55
N ILE A 487 -4.42 1.74 26.22
CA ILE A 487 -4.30 2.95 25.41
C ILE A 487 -5.63 3.73 25.48
N LEU A 488 -5.56 4.93 26.07
CA LEU A 488 -6.65 5.90 26.15
C LEU A 488 -6.76 6.63 24.80
N PHE A 489 -7.97 6.70 24.25
CA PHE A 489 -8.27 7.38 22.97
C PHE A 489 -9.40 8.39 23.13
N LYS A 490 -9.69 9.17 22.07
CA LYS A 490 -10.82 10.12 22.01
C LYS A 490 -12.08 9.48 22.60
N GLU A 491 -12.80 10.24 23.43
CA GLU A 491 -14.08 9.82 23.98
C GLU A 491 -15.03 9.43 22.82
N ASN A 492 -15.68 8.26 22.92
CA ASN A 492 -16.68 7.87 21.94
C ASN A 492 -17.94 8.71 22.17
N LEU A 493 -18.02 9.85 21.48
CA LEU A 493 -19.15 10.76 21.59
C LEU A 493 -20.30 10.35 20.68
N ARG A 494 -20.09 9.44 19.72
CA ARG A 494 -21.07 9.11 18.68
C ARG A 494 -22.40 8.63 19.25
N GLU A 495 -22.38 7.63 20.12
CA GLU A 495 -23.61 7.07 20.71
C GLU A 495 -24.35 8.11 21.56
N ARG A 496 -23.60 8.87 22.36
CA ARG A 496 -24.14 9.93 23.22
C ARG A 496 -24.73 11.08 22.41
N VAL A 497 -24.05 11.52 21.36
CA VAL A 497 -24.52 12.59 20.45
C VAL A 497 -25.75 12.13 19.68
N GLU A 498 -25.79 10.89 19.21
CA GLU A 498 -26.98 10.33 18.55
C GLU A 498 -28.18 10.26 19.51
N GLU A 499 -27.99 9.77 20.73
CA GLU A 499 -29.05 9.75 21.75
C GLU A 499 -29.59 11.16 21.98
N LEU A 500 -28.71 12.15 22.18
CA LEU A 500 -29.09 13.53 22.47
C LEU A 500 -29.70 14.23 21.25
N ARG A 501 -29.27 13.94 20.02
CA ARG A 501 -29.83 14.53 18.80
C ARG A 501 -31.30 14.18 18.60
N HIS A 502 -31.74 13.00 19.05
CA HIS A 502 -33.15 12.57 19.01
C HIS A 502 -34.08 13.43 19.87
N TRP A 503 -33.54 14.23 20.79
CA TRP A 503 -34.34 15.17 21.59
C TRP A 503 -34.67 16.47 20.84
N ILE A 504 -33.94 16.80 19.76
CA ILE A 504 -34.23 17.98 18.96
C ILE A 504 -35.44 17.68 18.05
N PRO A 505 -36.56 18.44 18.17
CA PRO A 505 -37.74 18.22 17.34
C PRO A 505 -37.49 18.59 15.87
N ASP A 506 -38.30 18.05 14.97
CA ASP A 506 -38.13 18.24 13.51
C ASP A 506 -38.20 19.72 13.06
N ASP A 507 -39.01 20.56 13.73
CA ASP A 507 -39.06 22.01 13.50
C ASP A 507 -38.66 22.80 14.76
N PRO A 508 -37.34 22.88 15.08
CA PRO A 508 -36.85 23.46 16.31
C PRO A 508 -37.12 24.97 16.40
N ALA A 509 -37.28 25.64 15.26
CA ALA A 509 -37.56 27.08 15.22
C ALA A 509 -38.95 27.45 15.76
N ARG A 510 -39.95 26.56 15.65
CA ARG A 510 -41.29 26.81 16.21
C ARG A 510 -41.31 26.74 17.74
N GLN A 511 -40.35 26.02 18.31
CA GLN A 511 -40.26 25.73 19.74
C GLN A 511 -39.26 26.65 20.47
N SER A 512 -38.92 27.80 19.87
CA SER A 512 -37.89 28.71 20.39
C SER A 512 -38.33 30.17 20.27
N PHE A 513 -38.01 30.98 21.27
CA PHE A 513 -38.02 32.45 21.14
C PHE A 513 -36.73 33.03 20.50
N ASP A 514 -35.76 32.18 20.12
CA ASP A 514 -34.58 32.50 19.31
C ASP A 514 -34.43 31.58 18.06
N PRO A 515 -35.40 31.65 17.12
CA PRO A 515 -35.52 30.70 16.01
C PRO A 515 -34.34 30.73 15.02
N GLN A 516 -33.66 31.87 14.87
CA GLN A 516 -32.52 31.99 13.95
C GLN A 516 -31.30 31.26 14.49
N ARG A 517 -30.99 31.43 15.80
CA ARG A 517 -29.80 30.80 16.39
C ARG A 517 -29.98 29.31 16.61
N VAL A 518 -31.17 28.84 16.99
CA VAL A 518 -31.41 27.40 17.10
C VAL A 518 -31.23 26.70 15.74
N ARG A 519 -31.72 27.30 14.63
CA ARG A 519 -31.50 26.77 13.28
C ARG A 519 -30.02 26.73 12.89
N ALA A 520 -29.29 27.81 13.16
CA ALA A 520 -27.86 27.86 12.88
C ALA A 520 -27.08 26.77 13.65
N ARG A 521 -27.38 26.58 14.94
CA ARG A 521 -26.73 25.57 15.79
C ARG A 521 -27.09 24.15 15.35
N VAL A 522 -28.35 23.85 15.05
CA VAL A 522 -28.76 22.53 14.54
C VAL A 522 -28.11 22.22 13.19
N LYS A 523 -28.03 23.21 12.29
CA LYS A 523 -27.33 23.03 11.02
C LYS A 523 -25.83 22.75 11.25
N GLN A 524 -25.16 23.55 12.08
CA GLN A 524 -23.75 23.32 12.43
C GLN A 524 -23.54 21.96 13.08
N LEU A 525 -24.47 21.51 13.93
CA LEU A 525 -24.43 20.19 14.55
C LEU A 525 -24.55 19.08 13.50
N ASP A 526 -25.52 19.16 12.59
CA ASP A 526 -25.72 18.15 11.56
C ASP A 526 -24.55 18.13 10.56
N ASP A 527 -24.04 19.30 10.18
CA ASP A 527 -22.85 19.43 9.32
C ASP A 527 -21.60 18.85 10.02
N LEU A 528 -21.32 19.24 11.27
CA LEU A 528 -20.14 18.77 12.01
C LEU A 528 -20.21 17.27 12.30
N ARG A 529 -21.38 16.76 12.70
CA ARG A 529 -21.62 15.34 12.95
C ARG A 529 -21.39 14.48 11.71
N ALA A 530 -21.70 14.99 10.53
CA ALA A 530 -21.46 14.28 9.27
C ALA A 530 -19.97 14.20 8.89
N HIS A 531 -19.16 15.18 9.31
CA HIS A 531 -17.73 15.26 8.94
C HIS A 531 -16.77 14.80 10.04
N ASP A 532 -17.15 14.97 11.31
CA ASP A 532 -16.34 14.67 12.49
C ASP A 532 -17.26 14.28 13.68
N PRO A 533 -17.71 13.02 13.73
CA PRO A 533 -18.74 12.56 14.68
C PRO A 533 -18.26 12.46 16.14
N ASP A 534 -16.97 12.62 16.38
CA ASP A 534 -16.35 12.63 17.71
C ASP A 534 -15.80 14.01 18.10
N HIS A 535 -16.20 15.07 17.37
CA HIS A 535 -15.71 16.41 17.66
C HIS A 535 -16.23 16.93 19.02
N PRO A 536 -15.37 17.49 19.89
CA PRO A 536 -15.77 17.92 21.24
C PRO A 536 -16.89 18.99 21.21
N ASP A 537 -16.88 19.88 20.23
CA ASP A 537 -17.92 20.91 20.06
C ASP A 537 -19.33 20.36 19.78
N LEU A 538 -19.50 19.07 19.45
CA LEU A 538 -20.83 18.49 19.23
C LEU A 538 -21.72 18.62 20.49
N LEU A 539 -21.14 18.40 21.67
CA LEU A 539 -21.86 18.57 22.94
C LEU A 539 -22.19 20.05 23.19
N ALA A 540 -21.29 20.98 22.85
CA ALA A 540 -21.55 22.41 22.95
C ALA A 540 -22.67 22.87 22.00
N LEU A 541 -22.69 22.35 20.77
CA LEU A 541 -23.75 22.64 19.78
C LEU A 541 -25.10 22.09 20.24
N LEU A 542 -25.13 20.88 20.81
CA LEU A 542 -26.32 20.28 21.44
C LEU A 542 -26.82 21.12 22.62
N ALA A 543 -25.92 21.53 23.54
CA ALA A 543 -26.25 22.40 24.66
C ALA A 543 -26.87 23.72 24.20
N GLY A 544 -26.27 24.33 23.17
CA GLY A 544 -26.73 25.59 22.59
C GLY A 544 -28.10 25.48 21.92
N ALA A 545 -28.42 24.33 21.33
CA ALA A 545 -29.74 24.05 20.79
C ALA A 545 -30.76 23.82 21.91
N PHE A 546 -30.46 22.95 22.88
CA PHE A 546 -31.33 22.62 24.00
C PHE A 546 -31.74 23.84 24.82
N LEU A 547 -30.78 24.69 25.20
CA LEU A 547 -31.07 25.90 25.98
C LEU A 547 -32.00 26.88 25.26
N ARG A 548 -32.01 26.86 23.93
CA ARG A 548 -32.84 27.73 23.08
C ARG A 548 -34.20 27.13 22.74
N LEU A 549 -34.47 25.86 23.05
CA LEU A 549 -35.78 25.21 22.82
C LEU A 549 -36.77 25.47 23.96
N ASP A 550 -36.85 26.73 24.41
CA ASP A 550 -37.55 27.17 25.62
C ASP A 550 -39.08 27.04 25.58
N ARG A 551 -39.65 26.73 24.41
CA ARG A 551 -41.09 26.48 24.25
C ARG A 551 -41.43 24.99 24.12
N CYS A 552 -40.43 24.11 24.19
CA CYS A 552 -40.65 22.67 24.16
C CYS A 552 -41.26 22.18 25.48
N GLU A 553 -42.22 21.25 25.42
CA GLU A 553 -42.84 20.67 26.63
C GLU A 553 -41.83 19.96 27.54
N ARG A 554 -40.71 19.50 26.99
CA ARG A 554 -39.64 18.78 27.69
C ARG A 554 -38.44 19.67 27.99
N TYR A 555 -38.61 20.99 28.04
CA TYR A 555 -37.50 21.93 28.18
C TYR A 555 -36.67 21.70 29.46
N ASP A 556 -37.31 21.44 30.60
CA ASP A 556 -36.60 21.19 31.86
C ASP A 556 -35.72 19.92 31.78
N ASP A 557 -36.20 18.86 31.13
CA ASP A 557 -35.41 17.65 30.87
C ASP A 557 -34.18 17.96 29.99
N MET A 558 -34.37 18.79 28.95
CA MET A 558 -33.26 19.22 28.09
C MET A 558 -32.22 20.01 28.88
N VAL A 559 -32.64 20.94 29.75
CA VAL A 559 -31.73 21.69 30.62
C VAL A 559 -30.98 20.76 31.57
N ALA A 560 -31.63 19.72 32.11
CA ALA A 560 -30.96 18.70 32.93
C ALA A 560 -29.90 17.91 32.12
N LYS A 561 -30.16 17.62 30.85
CA LYS A 561 -29.15 17.02 29.95
C LYS A 561 -27.99 17.97 29.69
N VAL A 562 -28.23 19.28 29.57
CA VAL A 562 -27.16 20.29 29.47
C VAL A 562 -26.31 20.32 30.73
N LYS A 563 -26.92 20.22 31.92
CA LYS A 563 -26.17 20.09 33.18
C LYS A 563 -25.22 18.89 33.14
N ALA A 564 -25.72 17.73 32.68
CA ALA A 564 -24.92 16.50 32.56
C ALA A 564 -23.82 16.55 31.48
N MET A 565 -23.80 17.56 30.61
CA MET A 565 -22.69 17.81 29.66
C MET A 565 -21.48 18.49 30.34
N GLY A 566 -21.65 19.08 31.53
CA GLY A 566 -20.56 19.67 32.32
C GLY A 566 -19.80 20.78 31.59
N GLU A 567 -18.48 20.76 31.70
CA GLU A 567 -17.54 21.75 31.12
C GLU A 567 -17.78 22.02 29.63
N ALA A 568 -18.17 21.01 28.84
CA ALA A 568 -18.46 21.19 27.41
C ALA A 568 -19.60 22.19 27.13
N ALA A 569 -20.53 22.39 28.07
CA ALA A 569 -21.66 23.30 27.94
C ALA A 569 -21.42 24.70 28.57
N ARG A 570 -20.35 24.87 29.36
CA ARG A 570 -20.06 26.11 30.10
C ARG A 570 -19.83 27.32 29.18
N PRO A 571 -18.99 27.25 28.12
CA PRO A 571 -18.77 28.37 27.21
C PRO A 571 -20.04 28.82 26.49
N VAL A 572 -20.98 27.89 26.26
CA VAL A 572 -22.25 28.17 25.59
C VAL A 572 -23.20 28.92 26.52
N CYS A 573 -23.20 28.58 27.80
CA CYS A 573 -23.98 29.29 28.81
C CYS A 573 -23.48 30.74 28.96
N GLU A 574 -22.16 30.94 29.00
CA GLU A 574 -21.54 32.26 29.02
C GLU A 574 -21.89 33.08 27.77
N GLU A 575 -21.82 32.46 26.59
CA GLU A 575 -22.22 33.07 25.32
C GLU A 575 -23.68 33.57 25.39
N ILE A 576 -24.60 32.74 25.87
CA ILE A 576 -26.02 33.09 26.00
C ILE A 576 -26.21 34.27 26.95
N VAL A 577 -25.55 34.26 28.10
CA VAL A 577 -25.63 35.33 29.11
C VAL A 577 -25.07 36.64 28.58
N GLY A 578 -23.99 36.60 27.80
CA GLY A 578 -23.41 37.78 27.15
C GLY A 578 -24.25 38.32 25.99
N GLN A 579 -24.97 37.45 25.27
CA GLN A 579 -25.77 37.84 24.10
C GLN A 579 -27.19 38.31 24.43
N ILE A 580 -27.82 37.73 25.44
CA ILE A 580 -29.21 38.05 25.82
C ILE A 580 -29.18 39.06 26.97
N ALA A 581 -29.67 40.27 26.70
CA ALA A 581 -29.73 41.33 27.70
C ALA A 581 -30.68 40.95 28.86
N ALA A 582 -30.35 41.38 30.08
CA ALA A 582 -31.15 41.08 31.28
C ALA A 582 -32.59 41.64 31.24
N LEU A 583 -32.86 42.61 30.35
CA LEU A 583 -34.18 43.22 30.16
C LEU A 583 -34.98 42.56 29.02
N ASP A 584 -34.43 41.55 28.35
CA ASP A 584 -35.12 40.83 27.27
C ASP A 584 -36.11 39.81 27.85
N ILE A 585 -37.34 40.26 28.07
CA ILE A 585 -38.44 39.47 28.63
C ILE A 585 -38.79 38.27 27.71
N THR A 586 -38.59 38.40 26.40
CA THR A 586 -38.99 37.35 25.45
C THR A 586 -38.07 36.13 25.48
N ARG A 587 -36.80 36.30 25.87
CA ARG A 587 -35.81 35.22 25.93
C ARG A 587 -35.29 34.98 27.35
N ASP A 588 -36.05 35.44 28.35
CA ASP A 588 -35.65 35.36 29.76
C ASP A 588 -35.52 33.91 30.23
N THR A 589 -36.37 33.00 29.75
CA THR A 589 -36.27 31.56 30.06
C THR A 589 -34.94 30.97 29.61
N ILE A 590 -34.49 31.28 28.39
CA ILE A 590 -33.19 30.84 27.83
C ILE A 590 -32.04 31.35 28.70
N ARG A 591 -32.06 32.66 29.01
CA ARG A 591 -31.02 33.31 29.80
C ARG A 591 -30.99 32.81 31.24
N SER A 592 -32.14 32.70 31.89
CA SER A 592 -32.28 32.28 33.29
C SER A 592 -31.81 30.84 33.49
N SER A 593 -32.09 29.94 32.53
CA SER A 593 -31.56 28.57 32.55
C SER A 593 -30.03 28.55 32.46
N ALA A 594 -29.43 29.35 31.56
CA ALA A 594 -27.97 29.45 31.43
C ALA A 594 -27.30 30.03 32.70
N VAL A 595 -27.88 31.07 33.30
CA VAL A 595 -27.39 31.65 34.57
C VAL A 595 -27.51 30.64 35.71
N ARG A 596 -28.60 29.86 35.75
CA ARG A 596 -28.79 28.81 36.77
C ARG A 596 -27.71 27.75 36.68
N LEU A 597 -27.43 27.23 35.48
CA LEU A 597 -26.39 26.21 35.28
C LEU A 597 -25.00 26.71 35.67
N LEU A 598 -24.62 27.93 35.29
CA LEU A 598 -23.34 28.52 35.66
C LEU A 598 -23.17 28.62 37.19
N ARG A 599 -24.23 29.06 37.90
CA ARG A 599 -24.20 29.11 39.37
C ARG A 599 -24.08 27.73 40.01
N GLU A 600 -24.80 26.74 39.49
CA GLU A 600 -24.74 25.37 40.01
C GLU A 600 -23.35 24.77 39.82
N TRP A 601 -22.66 25.03 38.71
CA TRP A 601 -21.27 24.59 38.51
C TRP A 601 -20.26 25.35 39.39
N ASP A 602 -20.44 26.66 39.57
CA ASP A 602 -19.58 27.45 40.47
C ASP A 602 -19.72 27.01 41.95
N GLU A 603 -20.91 26.53 42.36
CA GLU A 603 -21.17 25.95 43.68
C GLU A 603 -20.57 24.54 43.84
N GLU A 604 -20.59 23.72 42.79
CA GLU A 604 -20.00 22.37 42.77
C GLU A 604 -18.45 22.41 42.75
N GLU A 605 -17.82 23.39 42.08
CA GLU A 605 -16.35 23.56 42.05
C GLU A 605 -15.73 23.93 43.42
N HIS A 606 -16.50 24.53 44.34
CA HIS A 606 -16.03 24.84 45.69
C HIS A 606 -15.96 23.61 46.63
N GLU A 607 -16.45 22.45 46.20
CA GLU A 607 -16.39 21.20 46.99
C GLU A 607 -15.35 20.18 46.49
N THR A 608 -14.70 20.40 45.33
CA THR A 608 -13.81 19.42 44.68
C THR A 608 -12.40 19.92 44.35
N ASP A 609 -11.86 20.89 45.09
CA ASP A 609 -10.45 21.33 44.94
C ASP A 609 -9.48 20.32 45.59
N ASP A 610 -9.36 19.13 45.00
CA ASP A 610 -8.19 18.26 45.10
C ASP A 610 -7.77 17.88 43.67
N GLY A 611 -6.71 18.54 43.21
CA GLY A 611 -6.37 18.72 41.80
C GLY A 611 -6.16 17.46 40.95
N SER A 612 -6.56 17.58 39.67
CA SER A 612 -5.95 16.87 38.54
C SER A 612 -6.45 17.47 37.23
N GLY A 613 -5.94 18.65 36.89
CA GLY A 613 -5.98 19.16 35.53
C GLY A 613 -4.55 19.35 35.06
N GLU A 614 -3.85 18.26 34.74
CA GLU A 614 -2.57 18.37 34.04
C GLU A 614 -2.85 18.95 32.64
N PRO A 615 -2.31 20.13 32.29
CA PRO A 615 -2.36 20.60 30.92
C PRO A 615 -1.53 19.65 30.06
N ASP A 616 -2.03 19.37 28.86
CA ASP A 616 -1.40 18.58 27.82
C ASP A 616 -0.04 19.21 27.41
N THR A 617 0.99 18.96 28.22
CA THR A 617 2.33 19.54 28.12
C THR A 617 3.12 18.98 26.94
N GLU A 618 2.59 18.00 26.21
CA GLU A 618 3.28 17.39 25.07
C GLU A 618 3.25 18.22 23.78
N GLN A 619 2.60 19.39 23.73
CA GLN A 619 2.46 20.18 22.50
C GLN A 619 3.39 21.41 22.41
N GLU A 620 4.21 21.71 23.42
CA GLU A 620 5.04 22.91 23.39
C GLU A 620 6.22 22.79 22.39
N PRO A 621 6.40 23.75 21.46
CA PRO A 621 7.53 23.76 20.54
C PRO A 621 8.88 23.88 21.26
N LEU A 622 9.90 23.18 20.76
CA LEU A 622 11.26 23.17 21.33
C LEU A 622 11.83 24.57 21.56
N LEU A 623 11.61 25.47 20.58
CA LEU A 623 12.11 26.84 20.65
C LEU A 623 11.41 27.68 21.73
N LEU A 624 10.12 27.44 21.97
CA LEU A 624 9.39 28.13 23.04
C LEU A 624 9.91 27.73 24.41
N SER A 625 10.17 26.43 24.61
CA SER A 625 10.79 25.91 25.83
C SER A 625 12.18 26.49 26.06
N PHE A 626 12.98 26.63 25.00
CA PHE A 626 14.28 27.29 25.08
C PHE A 626 14.16 28.76 25.55
N HIS A 627 13.24 29.53 24.96
CA HIS A 627 13.02 30.93 25.34
C HIS A 627 12.55 31.10 26.79
N ARG A 628 11.75 30.15 27.29
CA ARG A 628 11.34 30.09 28.71
C ARG A 628 12.54 29.87 29.63
N ILE A 629 13.42 28.92 29.29
CA ILE A 629 14.67 28.63 30.04
C ILE A 629 15.57 29.86 30.16
N ILE A 630 15.76 30.60 29.07
CA ILE A 630 16.68 31.76 29.08
C ILE A 630 16.02 33.04 29.61
N GLY A 631 14.71 33.02 29.87
CA GLY A 631 13.93 34.15 30.36
C GLY A 631 13.85 35.30 29.37
N VAL A 632 13.77 35.01 28.06
CA VAL A 632 13.67 36.01 26.99
C VAL A 632 12.43 35.71 26.16
N PRO A 633 11.50 36.65 25.97
CA PRO A 633 10.32 36.41 25.14
C PRO A 633 10.72 36.08 23.70
N LEU A 634 9.99 35.14 23.08
CA LEU A 634 10.12 34.85 21.66
C LEU A 634 9.50 36.01 20.88
N ILE A 635 10.31 36.77 20.14
CA ILE A 635 9.86 37.96 19.40
C ILE A 635 9.54 37.60 17.95
N ASP A 636 10.43 36.87 17.28
CA ASP A 636 10.28 36.42 15.90
C ASP A 636 10.83 35.00 15.72
N LEU A 637 10.21 34.23 14.82
CA LEU A 637 10.71 32.95 14.34
C LEU A 637 11.72 33.20 13.20
N HIS A 638 12.94 32.73 13.38
CA HIS A 638 14.01 32.74 12.39
C HIS A 638 14.46 31.31 12.04
N ASP A 639 14.75 31.06 10.77
CA ASP A 639 15.24 29.78 10.26
C ASP A 639 16.72 29.55 10.63
N GLN A 640 17.00 29.27 11.91
CA GLN A 640 18.36 29.13 12.44
C GLN A 640 18.43 28.18 13.66
N ALA A 641 19.64 27.72 13.99
CA ALA A 641 19.91 26.91 15.18
C ALA A 641 19.72 27.69 16.50
N ILE A 642 19.30 27.00 17.56
CA ILE A 642 19.07 27.54 18.93
C ILE A 642 20.30 28.28 19.47
N TYR A 643 21.51 27.86 19.11
CA TYR A 643 22.76 28.54 19.45
C TYR A 643 22.75 30.04 19.08
N TRP A 644 22.18 30.39 17.94
CA TRP A 644 22.13 31.78 17.48
C TRP A 644 21.09 32.59 18.23
N TYR A 645 19.96 31.99 18.60
CA TYR A 645 18.97 32.61 19.48
C TYR A 645 19.54 32.93 20.86
N MET A 646 20.33 32.02 21.44
CA MET A 646 21.08 32.27 22.68
C MET A 646 21.95 33.53 22.56
N ARG A 647 22.71 33.64 21.47
CA ARG A 647 23.60 34.79 21.22
C ARG A 647 22.82 36.09 21.01
N GLN A 648 21.72 36.06 20.26
CA GLN A 648 20.85 37.23 20.02
C GLN A 648 20.20 37.72 21.31
N GLY A 649 19.77 36.80 22.18
CA GLY A 649 19.30 37.09 23.54
C GLY A 649 20.39 37.58 24.50
N ARG A 650 21.64 37.72 24.04
CA ARG A 650 22.83 38.09 24.83
C ARG A 650 23.05 37.15 26.01
N LYS A 651 22.76 35.86 25.82
CA LYS A 651 22.94 34.80 26.82
C LYS A 651 24.20 33.98 26.50
N THR A 652 24.67 33.27 27.51
CA THR A 652 25.79 32.32 27.43
C THR A 652 25.28 30.91 27.66
N GLU A 653 26.08 29.89 27.30
CA GLU A 653 25.72 28.49 27.56
C GLU A 653 25.48 28.23 29.06
N GLU A 654 26.20 28.94 29.93
CA GLU A 654 26.03 28.84 31.38
C GLU A 654 24.66 29.37 31.85
N ASP A 655 24.11 30.37 31.16
CA ASP A 655 22.76 30.86 31.45
C ASP A 655 21.70 29.81 31.05
N VAL A 656 21.92 29.10 29.94
CA VAL A 656 21.05 28.01 29.50
C VAL A 656 21.10 26.85 30.50
N ARG A 657 22.30 26.41 30.92
CA ARG A 657 22.47 25.35 31.94
C ARG A 657 21.78 25.70 33.26
N ARG A 658 21.92 26.95 33.71
CA ARG A 658 21.25 27.40 34.94
C ARG A 658 19.72 27.29 34.82
N GLY A 659 19.14 27.69 33.70
CA GLY A 659 17.70 27.55 33.48
C GLY A 659 17.26 26.08 33.32
N LEU A 660 18.10 25.21 32.75
CA LEU A 660 17.83 23.76 32.67
C LEU A 660 17.90 23.03 34.03
N GLN A 661 18.55 23.63 35.02
CA GLN A 661 18.64 23.16 36.41
C GLN A 661 17.54 23.76 37.31
N ASP A 662 16.86 24.81 36.85
CA ASP A 662 15.76 25.42 37.59
C ASP A 662 14.53 24.50 37.58
N THR A 663 14.11 24.06 38.76
CA THR A 663 12.93 23.20 38.95
C THR A 663 11.63 24.00 38.94
N GLY A 664 11.69 25.33 38.98
CA GLY A 664 10.52 26.22 38.87
C GLY A 664 10.08 26.49 37.43
N ILE A 665 10.85 26.06 36.43
CA ILE A 665 10.51 26.20 35.01
C ILE A 665 9.96 24.88 34.49
N GLU A 666 8.66 24.83 34.21
CA GLU A 666 8.01 23.68 33.56
C GLU A 666 8.18 23.76 32.04
N ILE A 667 8.73 22.70 31.45
CA ILE A 667 8.86 22.48 30.01
C ILE A 667 8.73 20.98 29.73
N PRO A 668 8.37 20.56 28.50
CA PRO A 668 8.18 19.15 28.19
C PRO A 668 9.46 18.34 28.42
N PRO A 669 9.40 17.11 28.97
CA PRO A 669 10.57 16.27 29.22
C PRO A 669 11.45 16.07 27.98
N ARG A 670 10.84 15.84 26.81
CA ARG A 670 11.54 15.67 25.53
C ARG A 670 12.34 16.92 25.13
N ASN A 671 11.76 18.12 25.32
CA ASN A 671 12.41 19.38 24.98
C ASN A 671 13.59 19.61 25.92
N ARG A 672 13.43 19.30 27.21
CA ARG A 672 14.51 19.35 28.19
C ARG A 672 15.66 18.40 27.82
N ALA A 673 15.35 17.18 27.37
CA ALA A 673 16.37 16.20 26.96
C ALA A 673 17.19 16.68 25.76
N VAL A 674 16.53 17.22 24.72
CA VAL A 674 17.23 17.80 23.55
C VAL A 674 18.11 18.97 23.97
N LEU A 675 17.59 19.91 24.77
CA LEU A 675 18.37 21.09 25.20
C LEU A 675 19.56 20.71 26.10
N ARG A 676 19.42 19.72 26.98
CA ARG A 676 20.55 19.18 27.75
C ARG A 676 21.60 18.54 26.85
N LEU A 677 21.19 17.73 25.87
CA LEU A 677 22.12 17.16 24.91
C LEU A 677 22.93 18.25 24.17
N LEU A 678 22.26 19.32 23.72
CA LEU A 678 22.91 20.40 22.98
C LEU A 678 23.88 21.24 23.84
N PHE A 679 23.52 21.58 25.09
CA PHE A 679 24.28 22.56 25.90
C PHE A 679 25.10 21.97 27.07
N GLU A 680 24.75 20.77 27.53
CA GLU A 680 25.44 20.03 28.58
C GLU A 680 26.21 18.83 28.01
N GLY A 681 25.70 18.21 26.94
CA GLY A 681 26.38 17.16 26.18
C GLY A 681 25.82 15.74 26.40
N PRO A 682 26.39 14.72 25.74
CA PRO A 682 25.78 13.39 25.61
C PRO A 682 25.69 12.57 26.90
N HIS A 683 26.52 12.87 27.89
CA HIS A 683 26.52 12.20 29.19
C HIS A 683 25.26 12.48 30.03
N THR A 684 24.42 13.43 29.59
CA THR A 684 23.17 13.80 30.27
C THR A 684 21.98 12.91 29.89
N ILE A 685 22.14 12.02 28.90
CA ILE A 685 21.09 11.11 28.46
C ILE A 685 21.28 9.74 29.13
N GLU A 686 20.33 9.38 30.01
CA GLU A 686 20.28 8.05 30.61
C GLU A 686 20.05 6.97 29.53
N GLY A 687 20.85 5.90 29.56
CA GLY A 687 20.79 4.79 28.60
C GLY A 687 21.61 4.98 27.33
N PHE A 688 22.03 6.21 27.00
CA PHE A 688 22.85 6.50 25.82
C PHE A 688 24.32 6.02 25.93
N THR A 689 24.83 5.91 27.16
CA THR A 689 26.24 5.58 27.48
C THR A 689 26.49 4.12 27.86
N LYS A 690 25.45 3.29 27.93
CA LYS A 690 25.57 1.83 28.10
C LYS A 690 25.49 1.17 26.72
#